data_AF-A0AAN1PT36-F1
#
_entry.id   AF-A0AAN1PT36-F1
#
_cell.length_a   1.000
_cell.length_b   1.000
_cell.length_c   1.000
_cell.angle_alpha   90.00
_cell.angle_beta   90.00
_cell.angle_gamma   90.00
#
_symmetry.space_group_name_H-M   'P 1'
#
loop_
_entity.id
_entity.type
_entity.pdbx_description
1 polymer ?
#
loop_
_entity_poly.entity_id
_entity_poly.type
_entity_poly.pdbx_seq_one_letter_code
_entity_poly.pdbx_strand_id
1 'polypeptide(L)'
;MATFPTFESVLLQIAKALGANGQMTSKSKSKFKYVEMTMDNLSNTWESILDDIADALGLDERAKKDLTSNVADDYLMHKNIELNVYSSKASQRKIVWHYLARVIIPALARHTVFWQIESKMDEGMPGGRFWYLPAVDSTIEPKQLLLPVPQVLNWLIDLIQGTHESIASNLEKDLKIHDGHGTVLKNLYNWKKAKSTPEVSSINNLFLDKVNIQFCGCFEPDEKSSQFEQALEFIEKKGLSYEDLQHEIAIDCEDLKRIIRSECPAAEQQDFVQKLKVRYQAPSSEVIRMRLLIARAIQEGYEQLVKYLTPGVDKLCFDLNENKTLQLVELYNYVYNITFKAHIQKGSLGYHAENKYFEEQLPSFYRYDLLRLFTTDNEHDIPWSTLDRINCIFSCSGEEDILDNVFPTSQDEFEKMCKLIKEEGDYSNNYLMRRDVLIDKLKQNKAPFKQLQNIDDFELVYGARIVQMNQYSNPNIGEMIVERLKSLEATPTESMRRILFELETHLLLKKFGSKTEEKVSALLDEAKNCDDFKFSKANILRYEALHYIAQNKLKEAEKNLNLAIDECKKYSFGKFRGLLARDAFALAIANQKLIPNNHEKYFRDMYYWGGLKVESNIYDVSRELHEYFWDKLYQCYPNYQPLFSSCSSDMGKFSRDFAECIKNGYSIELVLKKHKDLKNKQLKYPQADSIILLMMKMSYEMRAKLNSYKQMVQVDIANEVSNVFSAMVTGIRKIIELWPEIVNITDFKLQTPLMLAANNRDHQTVEALLKANADPNLQDFTGRTALHAAAASRCLKSAYLILEHGCDATLINEEGETALHTAIRMGDLPIIELLIEKKPGLLKIEDSKGIIPEQLAREIGNNPLAYDVLKNFLLSEGRSIVTHETYKKILEVF
;
A
#
# COMPACT_ATOMS: atom_id res chain seq x y z
N MET A 1 -8.56 -19.39 5.54
CA MET A 1 -8.38 -18.35 6.58
C MET A 1 -9.38 -17.26 6.27
N ALA A 2 -10.05 -16.68 7.25
CA ALA A 2 -11.06 -15.66 7.00
C ALA A 2 -10.38 -14.29 6.81
N THR A 3 -9.61 -14.16 5.73
CA THR A 3 -8.87 -12.94 5.37
C THR A 3 -9.16 -12.56 3.94
N PHE A 4 -8.95 -11.28 3.61
CA PHE A 4 -8.84 -10.87 2.22
C PHE A 4 -7.68 -11.63 1.54
N PRO A 5 -7.80 -11.96 0.25
CA PRO A 5 -6.64 -12.39 -0.52
C PRO A 5 -5.63 -11.24 -0.55
N THR A 6 -4.35 -11.50 -0.33
CA THR A 6 -3.33 -10.46 -0.49
C THR A 6 -3.26 -10.06 -1.96
N PHE A 7 -2.99 -8.78 -2.24
CA PHE A 7 -2.83 -8.32 -3.61
C PHE A 7 -1.71 -9.08 -4.34
N GLU A 8 -0.62 -9.39 -3.66
CA GLU A 8 0.49 -10.19 -4.16
C GLU A 8 0.04 -11.60 -4.59
N SER A 9 -0.93 -12.19 -3.88
CA SER A 9 -1.51 -13.48 -4.26
C SER A 9 -2.35 -13.38 -5.54
N VAL A 10 -3.07 -12.28 -5.72
CA VAL A 10 -3.88 -12.00 -6.91
C VAL A 10 -2.96 -11.78 -8.11
N LEU A 11 -1.93 -10.94 -7.95
CA LEU A 11 -0.95 -10.66 -8.99
C LEU A 11 -0.22 -11.94 -9.45
N LEU A 12 0.21 -12.79 -8.51
CA LEU A 12 0.80 -14.09 -8.87
C LEU A 12 -0.16 -15.00 -9.64
N GLN A 13 -1.46 -14.93 -9.34
CA GLN A 13 -2.47 -15.72 -10.03
C GLN A 13 -2.72 -15.19 -11.44
N ILE A 14 -2.73 -13.86 -11.64
CA ILE A 14 -2.79 -13.22 -12.96
C ILE A 14 -1.55 -13.60 -13.79
N ALA A 15 -0.36 -13.45 -13.21
CA ALA A 15 0.89 -13.83 -13.86
C ALA A 15 0.90 -15.32 -14.22
N LYS A 16 0.46 -16.19 -13.31
CA LYS A 16 0.35 -17.64 -13.58
C LYS A 16 -0.61 -17.91 -14.73
N ALA A 17 -1.77 -17.27 -14.74
CA ALA A 17 -2.75 -17.39 -15.80
C ALA A 17 -2.07 -17.06 -17.15
N LEU A 18 -1.38 -15.92 -17.25
CA LEU A 18 -0.73 -15.48 -18.49
C LEU A 18 0.58 -16.22 -18.83
N GLY A 19 1.07 -17.11 -17.95
CA GLY A 19 2.36 -17.80 -18.13
C GLY A 19 3.59 -16.94 -17.78
N ALA A 20 3.37 -15.80 -17.13
CA ALA A 20 4.30 -14.72 -16.82
C ALA A 20 4.99 -14.86 -15.44
N ASN A 21 5.23 -16.07 -14.92
CA ASN A 21 5.96 -16.23 -13.65
C ASN A 21 6.80 -17.51 -13.56
N GLY A 22 7.25 -18.03 -14.71
CA GLY A 22 7.95 -19.31 -14.81
C GLY A 22 9.29 -19.34 -14.07
N GLN A 23 9.96 -18.20 -13.92
CA GLN A 23 11.33 -18.12 -13.37
C GLN A 23 11.38 -18.14 -11.83
N MET A 24 10.28 -17.80 -11.13
CA MET A 24 10.27 -17.75 -9.68
C MET A 24 10.21 -19.14 -9.02
N THR A 25 11.06 -19.38 -8.02
CA THR A 25 11.00 -20.62 -7.21
C THR A 25 9.72 -20.69 -6.37
N SER A 26 9.27 -21.91 -6.03
CA SER A 26 8.12 -22.13 -5.14
C SER A 26 8.25 -21.39 -3.79
N LYS A 27 9.47 -21.35 -3.23
CA LYS A 27 9.77 -20.63 -1.98
C LYS A 27 9.61 -19.11 -2.15
N SER A 28 10.11 -18.55 -3.24
CA SER A 28 9.94 -17.12 -3.55
C SER A 28 8.47 -16.78 -3.75
N LYS A 29 7.72 -17.57 -4.53
CA LYS A 29 6.27 -17.36 -4.71
C LYS A 29 5.52 -17.36 -3.37
N SER A 30 5.86 -18.30 -2.46
CA SER A 30 5.25 -18.35 -1.14
C SER A 30 5.57 -17.09 -0.30
N LYS A 31 6.82 -16.64 -0.29
CA LYS A 31 7.20 -15.45 0.48
C LYS A 31 6.56 -14.17 -0.07
N PHE A 32 6.50 -14.02 -1.39
CA PHE A 32 5.87 -12.86 -2.03
C PHE A 32 4.38 -12.82 -1.72
N LYS A 33 3.69 -13.95 -1.89
CA LYS A 33 2.26 -14.12 -1.58
C LYS A 33 1.86 -13.61 -0.19
N TYR A 34 2.70 -13.83 0.82
CA TYR A 34 2.42 -13.45 2.21
C TYR A 34 3.18 -12.20 2.67
N VAL A 35 3.86 -11.50 1.76
CA VAL A 35 4.66 -10.30 2.04
C VAL A 35 5.70 -10.59 3.13
N GLU A 36 6.45 -11.68 2.97
CA GLU A 36 7.46 -12.18 3.92
C GLU A 36 8.91 -12.07 3.39
N MET A 37 9.12 -11.31 2.30
CA MET A 37 10.46 -10.92 1.84
C MET A 37 10.91 -9.60 2.49
N THR A 38 12.17 -9.23 2.29
CA THR A 38 12.64 -7.88 2.65
C THR A 38 11.94 -6.83 1.78
N MET A 39 11.89 -5.58 2.23
CA MET A 39 11.21 -4.51 1.49
C MET A 39 11.76 -4.36 0.06
N ASP A 40 13.08 -4.34 -0.11
CA ASP A 40 13.72 -4.22 -1.42
C ASP A 40 13.40 -5.41 -2.33
N ASN A 41 13.42 -6.63 -1.78
CA ASN A 41 13.09 -7.82 -2.55
C ASN A 41 11.61 -7.85 -2.94
N LEU A 42 10.71 -7.30 -2.12
CA LEU A 42 9.30 -7.15 -2.49
C LEU A 42 9.17 -6.20 -3.68
N SER A 43 9.78 -5.01 -3.61
CA SER A 43 9.73 -4.02 -4.71
C SER A 43 10.25 -4.59 -6.02
N ASN A 44 11.43 -5.20 -6.00
CA ASN A 44 12.02 -5.80 -7.20
C ASN A 44 11.19 -6.96 -7.75
N THR A 45 10.52 -7.73 -6.88
CA THR A 45 9.64 -8.83 -7.32
C THR A 45 8.35 -8.29 -7.94
N TRP A 46 7.82 -7.18 -7.42
CA TRP A 46 6.67 -6.49 -7.99
C TRP A 46 6.95 -6.00 -9.41
N GLU A 47 8.06 -5.27 -9.60
CA GLU A 47 8.50 -4.79 -10.92
C GLU A 47 8.67 -5.95 -11.90
N SER A 48 9.41 -6.99 -11.50
CA SER A 48 9.64 -8.16 -12.36
C SER A 48 8.36 -8.88 -12.77
N ILE A 49 7.35 -9.02 -11.89
CA ILE A 49 6.10 -9.68 -12.26
C ILE A 49 5.26 -8.82 -13.21
N LEU A 50 5.26 -7.50 -13.02
CA LEU A 50 4.54 -6.58 -13.91
C LEU A 50 5.17 -6.54 -15.30
N ASP A 51 6.49 -6.54 -15.38
CA ASP A 51 7.23 -6.65 -16.64
C ASP A 51 6.93 -7.99 -17.35
N ASP A 52 6.99 -9.11 -16.62
CA ASP A 52 6.66 -10.43 -17.18
C ASP A 52 5.20 -10.46 -17.71
N ILE A 53 4.24 -9.83 -17.01
CA ILE A 53 2.83 -9.74 -17.44
C ILE A 53 2.73 -8.91 -18.72
N ALA A 54 3.39 -7.76 -18.76
CA ALA A 54 3.34 -6.87 -19.91
C ALA A 54 3.97 -7.50 -21.15
N ASP A 55 5.11 -8.18 -20.99
CA ASP A 55 5.78 -8.93 -22.05
C ASP A 55 4.91 -10.08 -22.57
N ALA A 56 4.22 -10.80 -21.67
CA ALA A 56 3.29 -11.86 -22.07
C ALA A 56 2.09 -11.34 -22.89
N LEU A 57 1.72 -10.07 -22.71
CA LEU A 57 0.64 -9.40 -23.44
C LEU A 57 1.13 -8.61 -24.66
N GLY A 58 2.44 -8.53 -24.90
CA GLY A 58 3.01 -7.77 -26.03
C GLY A 58 2.83 -6.25 -25.89
N LEU A 59 2.78 -5.73 -24.66
CA LEU A 59 2.57 -4.30 -24.43
C LEU A 59 3.83 -3.49 -24.78
N ASP A 60 3.62 -2.32 -25.40
CA ASP A 60 4.69 -1.36 -25.62
C ASP A 60 5.11 -0.63 -24.33
N GLU A 61 6.20 0.14 -24.39
CA GLU A 61 6.76 0.85 -23.22
C GLU A 61 5.82 1.89 -22.60
N ARG A 62 4.89 2.46 -23.38
CA ARG A 62 3.89 3.39 -22.84
C ARG A 62 2.81 2.61 -22.10
N ALA A 63 2.28 1.57 -22.72
CA ALA A 63 1.29 0.67 -22.12
C ALA A 63 1.82 -0.03 -20.86
N LYS A 64 3.11 -0.35 -20.80
CA LYS A 64 3.79 -0.86 -19.59
C LYS A 64 3.72 0.11 -18.41
N LYS A 65 3.99 1.38 -18.66
CA LYS A 65 3.91 2.44 -17.63
C LYS A 65 2.48 2.64 -17.17
N ASP A 66 1.54 2.65 -18.11
CA ASP A 66 0.11 2.78 -17.82
C ASP A 66 -0.39 1.59 -16.99
N LEU A 67 0.01 0.35 -17.33
CA LEU A 67 -0.26 -0.85 -16.54
C LEU A 67 0.26 -0.72 -15.11
N THR A 68 1.51 -0.30 -14.95
CA THR A 68 2.15 -0.15 -13.63
C THR A 68 1.43 0.87 -12.77
N SER A 69 1.07 2.03 -13.35
CA SER A 69 0.29 3.07 -12.66
C SER A 69 -1.08 2.55 -12.22
N ASN A 70 -1.83 1.93 -13.13
CA ASN A 70 -3.17 1.41 -12.84
C ASN A 70 -3.14 0.33 -11.74
N VAL A 71 -2.17 -0.58 -11.79
CA VAL A 71 -2.01 -1.62 -10.75
C VAL A 71 -1.64 -1.01 -9.40
N ALA A 72 -0.85 0.07 -9.37
CA ALA A 72 -0.54 0.78 -8.14
C ALA A 72 -1.80 1.41 -7.51
N ASP A 73 -2.67 2.01 -8.32
CA ASP A 73 -3.94 2.59 -7.86
C ASP A 73 -4.88 1.51 -7.32
N ASP A 74 -5.00 0.39 -8.02
CA ASP A 74 -5.78 -0.77 -7.57
C ASP A 74 -5.23 -1.36 -6.25
N TYR A 75 -3.91 -1.37 -6.09
CA TYR A 75 -3.25 -1.80 -4.86
C TYR A 75 -3.59 -0.87 -3.69
N LEU A 76 -3.58 0.45 -3.89
CA LEU A 76 -3.96 1.42 -2.87
C LEU A 76 -5.42 1.26 -2.46
N MET A 77 -6.33 1.08 -3.42
CA MET A 77 -7.74 0.80 -3.16
C MET A 77 -7.89 -0.49 -2.34
N HIS A 78 -7.22 -1.57 -2.74
CA HIS A 78 -7.21 -2.84 -2.00
C HIS A 78 -6.74 -2.66 -0.56
N LYS A 79 -5.63 -1.92 -0.35
CA LYS A 79 -5.08 -1.66 0.98
C LYS A 79 -6.03 -0.82 1.84
N ASN A 80 -6.71 0.16 1.27
CA ASN A 80 -7.71 0.94 2.00
C ASN A 80 -8.80 0.03 2.59
N ILE A 81 -9.24 -0.98 1.84
CA ILE A 81 -10.26 -1.94 2.29
C ILE A 81 -9.69 -2.89 3.33
N GLU A 82 -8.54 -3.51 3.03
CA GLU A 82 -7.88 -4.45 3.93
C GLU A 82 -7.64 -3.83 5.31
N LEU A 83 -7.25 -2.54 5.35
CA LEU A 83 -6.94 -1.83 6.59
C LEU A 83 -8.17 -1.34 7.36
N ASN A 84 -9.33 -1.21 6.73
CA ASN A 84 -10.54 -0.65 7.38
C ASN A 84 -11.71 -1.64 7.50
N VAL A 85 -11.55 -2.88 7.03
CA VAL A 85 -12.54 -3.95 7.16
C VAL A 85 -12.06 -5.12 8.03
N TYR A 86 -12.91 -5.53 8.96
CA TYR A 86 -12.70 -6.61 9.91
C TYR A 86 -13.50 -7.84 9.49
N SER A 87 -12.83 -8.99 9.33
CA SER A 87 -13.49 -10.23 8.88
C SER A 87 -14.50 -10.78 9.89
N SER A 88 -14.34 -10.44 11.17
CA SER A 88 -15.20 -10.90 12.26
C SER A 88 -15.47 -12.41 12.19
N LYS A 89 -16.73 -12.84 12.12
CA LYS A 89 -17.15 -14.24 12.06
C LYS A 89 -17.42 -14.75 10.63
N ALA A 90 -17.19 -13.92 9.61
CA ALA A 90 -17.49 -14.27 8.22
C ALA A 90 -16.59 -15.40 7.68
N SER A 91 -17.15 -16.27 6.85
CA SER A 91 -16.38 -17.28 6.11
C SER A 91 -15.47 -16.61 5.05
N GLN A 92 -14.42 -17.31 4.63
CA GLN A 92 -13.55 -16.81 3.56
C GLN A 92 -14.31 -16.63 2.24
N ARG A 93 -15.30 -17.47 1.94
CA ARG A 93 -16.15 -17.36 0.75
C ARG A 93 -17.02 -16.11 0.80
N LYS A 94 -17.64 -15.80 1.95
CA LYS A 94 -18.37 -14.54 2.16
C LYS A 94 -17.47 -13.31 2.00
N ILE A 95 -16.27 -13.33 2.60
CA ILE A 95 -15.32 -12.21 2.47
C ILE A 95 -14.99 -11.95 1.00
N VAL A 96 -14.63 -13.00 0.26
CA VAL A 96 -14.33 -12.89 -1.18
C VAL A 96 -15.56 -12.45 -1.97
N TRP A 97 -16.75 -12.99 -1.68
CA TRP A 97 -18.00 -12.62 -2.34
C TRP A 97 -18.31 -11.13 -2.21
N HIS A 98 -18.37 -10.62 -0.98
CA HIS A 98 -18.69 -9.21 -0.75
C HIS A 98 -17.58 -8.28 -1.24
N TYR A 99 -16.32 -8.70 -1.15
CA TYR A 99 -15.20 -7.96 -1.73
C TYR A 99 -15.32 -7.82 -3.26
N LEU A 100 -15.60 -8.94 -3.95
CA LEU A 100 -15.78 -8.92 -5.40
C LEU A 100 -16.99 -8.09 -5.81
N ALA A 101 -18.16 -8.37 -5.23
CA ALA A 101 -19.41 -7.75 -5.62
C ALA A 101 -19.47 -6.25 -5.30
N ARG A 102 -18.95 -5.82 -4.15
CA ARG A 102 -19.06 -4.41 -3.75
C ARG A 102 -17.92 -3.58 -4.28
N VAL A 103 -16.72 -4.14 -4.42
CA VAL A 103 -15.52 -3.35 -4.71
C VAL A 103 -14.98 -3.67 -6.10
N ILE A 104 -14.45 -4.87 -6.28
CA ILE A 104 -13.60 -5.17 -7.44
C ILE A 104 -14.39 -5.07 -8.74
N ILE A 105 -15.57 -5.69 -8.80
CA ILE A 105 -16.34 -5.79 -10.03
C ILE A 105 -16.86 -4.42 -10.49
N PRO A 106 -17.47 -3.59 -9.62
CA PRO A 106 -17.82 -2.23 -10.00
C PRO A 106 -16.61 -1.36 -10.41
N ALA A 107 -15.46 -1.48 -9.72
CA ALA A 107 -14.24 -0.75 -10.07
C ALA A 107 -13.79 -1.09 -11.49
N LEU A 108 -13.61 -2.38 -11.75
CA LEU A 108 -13.16 -2.89 -13.04
C LEU A 108 -14.10 -2.49 -14.16
N ALA A 109 -15.42 -2.56 -13.94
CA ALA A 109 -16.41 -2.16 -14.93
C ALA A 109 -16.26 -0.69 -15.34
N ARG A 110 -16.05 0.21 -14.36
CA ARG A 110 -15.86 1.64 -14.63
C ARG A 110 -14.52 1.94 -15.31
N HIS A 111 -13.43 1.40 -14.78
CA HIS A 111 -12.10 1.56 -15.38
C HIS A 111 -12.09 1.09 -16.82
N THR A 112 -12.73 -0.06 -17.10
CA THR A 112 -12.79 -0.59 -18.46
C THR A 112 -13.54 0.36 -19.40
N VAL A 113 -14.62 1.03 -18.96
CA VAL A 113 -15.32 2.01 -19.81
C VAL A 113 -14.40 3.16 -20.20
N PHE A 114 -13.70 3.76 -19.23
CA PHE A 114 -12.81 4.89 -19.50
C PHE A 114 -11.62 4.49 -20.37
N TRP A 115 -11.06 3.29 -20.16
CA TRP A 115 -10.04 2.74 -21.05
C TRP A 115 -10.54 2.58 -22.47
N GLN A 116 -11.80 2.18 -22.68
CA GLN A 116 -12.38 1.92 -24.01
C GLN A 116 -12.85 3.17 -24.77
N ILE A 117 -13.13 4.27 -24.06
CA ILE A 117 -13.65 5.51 -24.67
C ILE A 117 -12.56 6.23 -25.47
N GLU A 118 -11.36 6.37 -24.90
CA GLU A 118 -10.26 7.10 -25.54
C GLU A 118 -9.54 6.26 -26.58
N SER A 119 -9.45 4.94 -26.37
CA SER A 119 -8.87 3.96 -27.28
C SER A 119 -9.52 2.60 -27.07
N LYS A 120 -10.06 1.97 -28.12
CA LYS A 120 -10.60 0.62 -27.96
C LYS A 120 -9.49 -0.35 -27.54
N MET A 121 -9.70 -1.09 -26.45
CA MET A 121 -8.72 -2.07 -25.93
C MET A 121 -8.42 -3.18 -26.95
N ASP A 122 -9.38 -3.49 -27.83
CA ASP A 122 -9.27 -4.58 -28.79
C ASP A 122 -9.96 -4.24 -30.11
N GLU A 123 -9.26 -3.49 -30.97
CA GLU A 123 -9.75 -3.07 -32.27
C GLU A 123 -10.10 -4.27 -33.16
N GLY A 124 -11.28 -4.22 -33.78
CA GLY A 124 -11.72 -5.26 -34.71
C GLY A 124 -12.50 -6.42 -34.07
N MET A 125 -12.71 -6.39 -32.75
CA MET A 125 -13.76 -7.21 -32.13
C MET A 125 -15.15 -6.57 -32.35
N PRO A 126 -16.23 -7.37 -32.42
CA PRO A 126 -17.59 -6.85 -32.51
C PRO A 126 -17.92 -5.86 -31.37
N GLY A 127 -18.56 -4.75 -31.70
CA GLY A 127 -19.03 -3.77 -30.72
C GLY A 127 -20.11 -4.26 -29.75
N GLY A 128 -20.48 -3.43 -28.76
CA GLY A 128 -21.71 -3.61 -27.98
C GLY A 128 -21.71 -4.66 -26.86
N ARG A 129 -20.65 -5.45 -26.68
CA ARG A 129 -20.44 -6.29 -25.48
C ARG A 129 -18.96 -6.56 -25.22
N PHE A 130 -18.60 -6.94 -23.99
CA PHE A 130 -17.22 -7.30 -23.63
C PHE A 130 -17.03 -8.83 -23.77
N TRP A 131 -16.44 -9.26 -24.90
CA TRP A 131 -16.37 -10.67 -25.34
C TRP A 131 -15.42 -11.55 -24.52
N TYR A 132 -14.68 -10.93 -23.62
CA TYR A 132 -13.80 -11.64 -22.70
C TYR A 132 -14.52 -12.11 -21.44
N LEU A 133 -15.80 -11.78 -21.25
CA LEU A 133 -16.65 -12.31 -20.18
C LEU A 133 -17.61 -13.40 -20.70
N PRO A 134 -18.02 -14.34 -19.83
CA PRO A 134 -19.12 -15.25 -20.14
C PRO A 134 -20.39 -14.49 -20.54
N ALA A 135 -21.07 -14.97 -21.58
CA ALA A 135 -22.30 -14.34 -22.07
C ALA A 135 -23.30 -15.40 -22.52
N VAL A 136 -24.59 -15.10 -22.39
CA VAL A 136 -25.64 -15.94 -22.99
C VAL A 136 -25.71 -15.74 -24.50
N ASP A 137 -26.14 -16.77 -25.22
CA ASP A 137 -26.26 -16.75 -26.68
C ASP A 137 -27.39 -15.82 -27.19
N SER A 138 -28.43 -15.61 -26.39
CA SER A 138 -29.52 -14.68 -26.67
C SER A 138 -30.05 -14.09 -25.37
N THR A 139 -30.39 -12.79 -25.38
CA THR A 139 -30.94 -12.07 -24.22
C THR A 139 -32.45 -12.24 -24.07
N ILE A 140 -33.14 -12.76 -25.08
CA ILE A 140 -34.60 -12.95 -25.10
C ILE A 140 -34.94 -14.37 -24.62
N GLU A 141 -34.32 -15.37 -25.24
CA GLU A 141 -34.39 -16.78 -24.85
C GLU A 141 -32.96 -17.33 -24.75
N PRO A 142 -32.32 -17.26 -23.57
CA PRO A 142 -31.00 -17.84 -23.37
C PRO A 142 -31.07 -19.37 -23.40
N LYS A 143 -30.25 -20.01 -24.24
CA LYS A 143 -30.20 -21.47 -24.40
C LYS A 143 -28.87 -22.06 -23.94
N GLN A 144 -27.80 -21.27 -23.97
CA GLN A 144 -26.47 -21.71 -23.53
C GLN A 144 -25.61 -20.54 -23.06
N LEU A 145 -24.65 -20.86 -22.18
CA LEU A 145 -23.58 -19.94 -21.79
C LEU A 145 -22.36 -20.12 -22.70
N LEU A 146 -21.89 -19.03 -23.29
CA LEU A 146 -20.69 -18.95 -24.10
C LEU A 146 -19.53 -18.45 -23.25
N LEU A 147 -18.52 -19.29 -23.03
CA LEU A 147 -17.31 -18.91 -22.31
C LEU A 147 -16.34 -18.12 -23.22
N PRO A 148 -15.39 -17.34 -22.65
CA PRO A 148 -14.53 -16.44 -23.42
C PRO A 148 -13.69 -17.11 -24.52
N VAL A 149 -13.10 -18.29 -24.28
CA VAL A 149 -12.27 -18.97 -25.29
C VAL A 149 -13.11 -19.43 -26.49
N PRO A 150 -14.27 -20.11 -26.31
CA PRO A 150 -15.21 -20.33 -27.39
C PRO A 150 -15.58 -19.08 -28.18
N GLN A 151 -15.80 -17.94 -27.51
CA GLN A 151 -16.14 -16.68 -28.18
C GLN A 151 -15.02 -16.18 -29.10
N VAL A 152 -13.76 -16.16 -28.62
CA VAL A 152 -12.61 -15.79 -29.45
C VAL A 152 -12.39 -16.78 -30.60
N LEU A 153 -12.58 -18.08 -30.37
CA LEU A 153 -12.48 -19.07 -31.45
C LEU A 153 -13.58 -18.91 -32.49
N ASN A 154 -14.79 -18.53 -32.10
CA ASN A 154 -15.86 -18.23 -33.05
C ASN A 154 -15.53 -17.01 -33.92
N TRP A 155 -14.93 -15.97 -33.34
CA TRP A 155 -14.41 -14.82 -34.09
C TRP A 155 -13.34 -15.25 -35.11
N LEU A 156 -12.36 -16.07 -34.70
CA LEU A 156 -11.32 -16.54 -35.60
C LEU A 156 -11.89 -17.40 -36.75
N ILE A 157 -12.84 -18.28 -36.44
CA ILE A 157 -13.52 -19.13 -37.42
C ILE A 157 -14.31 -18.29 -38.44
N ASP A 158 -14.97 -17.22 -37.98
CA ASP A 158 -15.69 -16.28 -38.82
C ASP A 158 -14.77 -15.57 -39.84
N LEU A 159 -13.60 -15.09 -39.40
CA LEU A 159 -12.62 -14.44 -40.30
C LEU A 159 -11.98 -15.40 -41.30
N ILE A 160 -11.90 -16.68 -40.96
CA ILE A 160 -11.38 -17.71 -41.86
C ILE A 160 -12.45 -18.16 -42.87
N GLN A 161 -13.75 -17.95 -42.59
CA GLN A 161 -14.87 -18.55 -43.34
C GLN A 161 -14.72 -20.07 -43.50
N GLY A 162 -14.29 -20.74 -42.43
CA GLY A 162 -13.99 -22.16 -42.46
C GLY A 162 -14.53 -22.91 -41.25
N THR A 163 -14.16 -24.18 -41.13
CA THR A 163 -14.40 -24.94 -39.91
C THR A 163 -13.08 -25.11 -39.16
N HIS A 164 -13.13 -25.52 -37.89
CA HIS A 164 -11.94 -25.90 -37.13
C HIS A 164 -11.07 -26.97 -37.83
N GLU A 165 -11.64 -27.83 -38.69
CA GLU A 165 -10.90 -28.75 -39.58
C GLU A 165 -10.00 -28.00 -40.58
N SER A 166 -10.50 -26.90 -41.16
CA SER A 166 -9.73 -26.04 -42.07
C SER A 166 -8.55 -25.38 -41.34
N ILE A 167 -8.81 -24.86 -40.14
CA ILE A 167 -7.77 -24.24 -39.28
C ILE A 167 -6.70 -25.28 -38.94
N ALA A 168 -7.12 -26.45 -38.44
CA ALA A 168 -6.20 -27.52 -38.05
C ALA A 168 -5.32 -27.97 -39.23
N SER A 169 -5.90 -28.19 -40.41
CA SER A 169 -5.17 -28.59 -41.62
C SER A 169 -4.09 -27.57 -42.02
N ASN A 170 -4.41 -26.27 -41.97
CA ASN A 170 -3.44 -25.21 -42.27
C ASN A 170 -2.31 -25.14 -41.22
N LEU A 171 -2.65 -25.23 -39.93
CA LEU A 171 -1.67 -25.24 -38.84
C LEU A 171 -0.76 -26.47 -38.91
N GLU A 172 -1.30 -27.67 -39.13
CA GLU A 172 -0.53 -28.91 -39.24
C GLU A 172 0.46 -28.86 -40.41
N LYS A 173 0.02 -28.31 -41.55
CA LYS A 173 0.85 -28.11 -42.75
C LYS A 173 2.03 -27.17 -42.47
N ASP A 174 1.78 -26.01 -41.87
CA ASP A 174 2.81 -24.99 -41.63
C ASP A 174 3.79 -25.39 -40.53
N LEU A 175 3.31 -26.07 -39.50
CA LEU A 175 4.15 -26.57 -38.40
C LEU A 175 4.94 -27.84 -38.78
N LYS A 176 4.72 -28.39 -39.98
CA LYS A 176 5.30 -29.68 -40.44
C LYS A 176 5.04 -30.82 -39.44
N ILE A 177 3.92 -30.77 -38.74
CA ILE A 177 3.55 -31.79 -37.76
C ILE A 177 2.89 -32.94 -38.53
N HIS A 178 3.49 -34.12 -38.50
CA HIS A 178 2.79 -35.34 -38.92
C HIS A 178 1.81 -35.76 -37.83
N ASP A 179 0.60 -35.19 -37.86
CA ASP A 179 -0.45 -35.53 -36.90
C ASP A 179 -1.17 -36.81 -37.32
N GLY A 180 -0.61 -37.96 -36.93
CA GLY A 180 -1.25 -39.26 -37.15
C GLY A 180 -2.56 -39.47 -36.37
N HIS A 181 -2.95 -38.54 -35.49
CA HIS A 181 -4.07 -38.68 -34.55
C HIS A 181 -5.02 -37.47 -34.46
N GLY A 182 -4.83 -36.39 -35.25
CA GLY A 182 -5.69 -35.20 -35.25
C GLY A 182 -5.71 -34.45 -33.92
N THR A 183 -4.58 -34.38 -33.23
CA THR A 183 -4.35 -33.70 -31.95
C THR A 183 -4.66 -32.21 -32.03
N VAL A 184 -4.23 -31.51 -33.09
CA VAL A 184 -4.52 -30.06 -33.27
C VAL A 184 -6.02 -29.84 -33.38
N LEU A 185 -6.68 -30.61 -34.25
CA LEU A 185 -8.13 -30.57 -34.43
C LEU A 185 -8.87 -30.87 -33.12
N LYS A 186 -8.45 -31.90 -32.39
CA LYS A 186 -9.04 -32.28 -31.10
C LYS A 186 -8.92 -31.16 -30.07
N ASN A 187 -7.78 -30.48 -30.01
CA ASN A 187 -7.57 -29.35 -29.10
C ASN A 187 -8.50 -28.19 -29.44
N LEU A 188 -8.53 -27.75 -30.71
CA LEU A 188 -9.42 -26.66 -31.17
C LEU A 188 -10.89 -26.99 -30.93
N TYR A 189 -11.31 -28.24 -31.19
CA TYR A 189 -12.67 -28.70 -30.91
C TYR A 189 -13.00 -28.65 -29.41
N ASN A 190 -12.10 -29.15 -28.57
CA ASN A 190 -12.29 -29.15 -27.11
C ASN A 190 -12.37 -27.73 -26.56
N TRP A 191 -11.55 -26.81 -27.08
CA TRP A 191 -11.56 -25.40 -26.68
C TRP A 191 -12.87 -24.73 -27.10
N LYS A 192 -13.32 -24.94 -28.36
CA LYS A 192 -14.60 -24.40 -28.86
C LYS A 192 -15.81 -24.91 -28.08
N LYS A 193 -15.80 -26.18 -27.66
CA LYS A 193 -16.86 -26.80 -26.84
C LYS A 193 -16.69 -26.57 -25.33
N ALA A 194 -15.74 -25.73 -24.90
CA ALA A 194 -15.43 -25.47 -23.50
C ALA A 194 -15.13 -26.73 -22.66
N LYS A 195 -14.71 -27.84 -23.30
CA LYS A 195 -14.33 -29.08 -22.61
C LYS A 195 -13.03 -28.93 -21.83
N SER A 196 -12.13 -28.06 -22.29
CA SER A 196 -10.87 -27.73 -21.62
C SER A 196 -10.48 -26.28 -21.89
N THR A 197 -9.92 -25.62 -20.87
CA THR A 197 -9.29 -24.31 -21.00
C THR A 197 -7.86 -24.50 -21.55
N PRO A 198 -7.45 -23.81 -22.63
CA PRO A 198 -6.14 -23.98 -23.27
C PRO A 198 -4.98 -23.66 -22.33
N GLU A 199 -3.89 -24.43 -22.42
CA GLU A 199 -2.61 -24.08 -21.79
C GLU A 199 -1.90 -22.97 -22.59
N VAL A 200 -1.15 -22.10 -21.89
CA VAL A 200 -0.37 -21.01 -22.51
C VAL A 200 0.60 -21.55 -23.56
N SER A 201 1.32 -22.62 -23.24
CA SER A 201 2.23 -23.32 -24.16
C SER A 201 1.51 -23.80 -25.42
N SER A 202 0.27 -24.29 -25.29
CA SER A 202 -0.53 -24.77 -26.41
C SER A 202 -0.93 -23.62 -27.34
N ILE A 203 -1.32 -22.47 -26.80
CA ILE A 203 -1.64 -21.27 -27.61
C ILE A 203 -0.39 -20.81 -28.37
N ASN A 204 0.72 -20.65 -27.66
CA ASN A 204 1.98 -20.16 -28.26
C ASN A 204 2.52 -21.10 -29.33
N ASN A 205 2.43 -22.41 -29.12
CA ASN A 205 2.91 -23.40 -30.08
C ASN A 205 2.00 -23.53 -31.32
N LEU A 206 0.68 -23.34 -31.17
CA LEU A 206 -0.26 -23.44 -32.29
C LEU A 206 -0.24 -22.20 -33.19
N PHE A 207 -0.04 -21.00 -32.63
CA PHE A 207 -0.09 -19.74 -33.36
C PHE A 207 1.27 -19.05 -33.34
N LEU A 208 2.29 -19.61 -34.00
CA LEU A 208 3.63 -18.99 -34.13
C LEU A 208 3.60 -17.72 -35.00
N ASP A 209 4.63 -16.89 -34.92
CA ASP A 209 4.73 -15.64 -35.70
C ASP A 209 4.70 -15.87 -37.22
N LYS A 210 5.11 -17.06 -37.67
CA LYS A 210 5.24 -17.42 -39.09
C LYS A 210 4.23 -18.49 -39.52
N VAL A 211 2.98 -18.35 -39.13
CA VAL A 211 1.87 -19.21 -39.60
C VAL A 211 1.13 -18.50 -40.74
N ASN A 212 0.83 -19.21 -41.82
CA ASN A 212 0.14 -18.71 -43.00
C ASN A 212 -1.33 -19.17 -43.00
N ILE A 213 -2.14 -18.54 -42.15
CA ILE A 213 -3.60 -18.77 -42.11
C ILE A 213 -4.25 -17.99 -43.26
N GLN A 214 -5.07 -18.67 -44.08
CA GLN A 214 -5.88 -18.01 -45.09
C GLN A 214 -7.16 -17.45 -44.47
N PHE A 215 -7.33 -16.13 -44.53
CA PHE A 215 -8.51 -15.44 -44.02
C PHE A 215 -9.48 -15.05 -45.14
N CYS A 216 -10.36 -15.98 -45.52
CA CYS A 216 -11.31 -15.77 -46.62
C CYS A 216 -12.54 -14.92 -46.23
N GLY A 217 -12.74 -14.68 -44.93
CA GLY A 217 -13.84 -13.91 -44.35
C GLY A 217 -13.52 -12.46 -44.03
N CYS A 218 -12.39 -11.95 -44.51
CA CYS A 218 -11.91 -10.60 -44.27
C CYS A 218 -12.40 -9.58 -45.31
N PHE A 219 -12.40 -8.32 -44.92
CA PHE A 219 -12.74 -7.18 -45.77
C PHE A 219 -11.51 -6.29 -45.99
N GLU A 220 -10.85 -6.48 -47.14
CA GLU A 220 -9.69 -5.70 -47.58
C GLU A 220 -10.00 -5.07 -48.94
N PRO A 221 -10.74 -3.95 -48.98
CA PRO A 221 -11.18 -3.37 -50.24
C PRO A 221 -10.02 -2.71 -50.97
N ASP A 222 -10.03 -2.78 -52.30
CA ASP A 222 -9.02 -2.11 -53.13
C ASP A 222 -9.24 -0.58 -53.18
N GLU A 223 -8.19 0.15 -53.52
CA GLU A 223 -8.26 1.61 -53.73
C GLU A 223 -8.75 2.01 -55.14
N LYS A 224 -9.00 1.03 -56.02
CA LYS A 224 -9.27 1.29 -57.45
C LYS A 224 -10.76 1.44 -57.75
N SER A 225 -11.62 0.89 -56.91
CA SER A 225 -13.08 0.91 -57.05
C SER A 225 -13.75 1.50 -55.80
N SER A 226 -15.07 1.73 -55.86
CA SER A 226 -15.81 2.30 -54.74
C SER A 226 -15.75 1.35 -53.53
N GLN A 227 -15.03 1.75 -52.49
CA GLN A 227 -14.91 0.95 -51.25
C GLN A 227 -16.25 0.75 -50.56
N PHE A 228 -17.19 1.68 -50.76
CA PHE A 228 -18.55 1.57 -50.23
C PHE A 228 -19.37 0.50 -50.97
N GLU A 229 -19.26 0.41 -52.30
CA GLU A 229 -19.92 -0.66 -53.07
C GLU A 229 -19.32 -2.04 -52.72
N GLN A 230 -17.99 -2.12 -52.59
CA GLN A 230 -17.30 -3.33 -52.12
C GLN A 230 -17.77 -3.75 -50.72
N ALA A 231 -18.05 -2.79 -49.82
CA ALA A 231 -18.58 -3.07 -48.48
C ALA A 231 -20.00 -3.66 -48.52
N LEU A 232 -20.87 -3.15 -49.40
CA LEU A 232 -22.22 -3.69 -49.58
C LEU A 232 -22.19 -5.10 -50.15
N GLU A 233 -21.36 -5.35 -51.18
CA GLU A 233 -21.16 -6.69 -51.75
C GLU A 233 -20.60 -7.67 -50.71
N PHE A 234 -19.67 -7.22 -49.87
CA PHE A 234 -19.11 -8.03 -48.78
C PHE A 234 -20.19 -8.46 -47.77
N ILE A 235 -21.05 -7.53 -47.36
CA ILE A 235 -22.17 -7.80 -46.44
C ILE A 235 -23.14 -8.80 -47.03
N GLU A 236 -23.53 -8.61 -48.30
CA GLU A 236 -24.45 -9.51 -49.00
C GLU A 236 -23.85 -10.92 -49.14
N LYS A 237 -22.57 -11.01 -49.53
CA LYS A 237 -21.83 -12.28 -49.65
C LYS A 237 -21.74 -13.01 -48.32
N LYS A 238 -21.56 -12.27 -47.21
CA LYS A 238 -21.45 -12.83 -45.86
C LYS A 238 -22.81 -13.14 -45.23
N GLY A 239 -23.91 -12.63 -45.79
CA GLY A 239 -25.27 -12.88 -45.34
C GLY A 239 -25.61 -12.24 -43.99
N LEU A 240 -24.98 -11.11 -43.67
CA LEU A 240 -25.18 -10.42 -42.39
C LEU A 240 -26.50 -9.65 -42.38
N SER A 241 -27.30 -9.84 -41.33
CA SER A 241 -28.51 -9.04 -41.10
C SER A 241 -28.18 -7.65 -40.54
N TYR A 242 -29.17 -6.75 -40.52
CA TYR A 242 -29.00 -5.43 -39.88
C TYR A 242 -28.75 -5.57 -38.37
N GLU A 243 -29.42 -6.54 -37.73
CA GLU A 243 -29.23 -6.85 -36.32
C GLU A 243 -27.81 -7.38 -36.04
N ASP A 244 -27.27 -8.25 -36.91
CA ASP A 244 -25.90 -8.75 -36.76
C ASP A 244 -24.87 -7.61 -36.88
N LEU A 245 -25.02 -6.76 -37.91
CA LEU A 245 -24.10 -5.64 -38.16
C LEU A 245 -24.12 -4.59 -37.04
N GLN A 246 -25.27 -4.32 -36.44
CA GLN A 246 -25.37 -3.37 -35.32
C GLN A 246 -24.44 -3.78 -34.17
N HIS A 247 -24.40 -5.07 -33.86
CA HIS A 247 -23.52 -5.62 -32.84
C HIS A 247 -22.07 -5.79 -33.29
N GLU A 248 -21.78 -5.79 -34.59
CA GLU A 248 -20.41 -5.97 -35.07
C GLU A 248 -19.64 -4.67 -35.27
N ILE A 249 -20.29 -3.61 -35.76
CA ILE A 249 -19.62 -2.36 -36.14
C ILE A 249 -20.09 -1.12 -35.37
N ALA A 250 -20.93 -1.29 -34.33
CA ALA A 250 -21.37 -0.23 -33.41
C ALA A 250 -22.01 0.98 -34.15
N ILE A 251 -22.91 0.68 -35.09
CA ILE A 251 -23.78 1.65 -35.77
C ILE A 251 -25.21 1.23 -35.47
N ASP A 252 -26.09 2.17 -35.12
CA ASP A 252 -27.49 1.87 -34.80
C ASP A 252 -28.24 1.26 -36.00
N CYS A 253 -29.24 0.42 -35.75
CA CYS A 253 -29.99 -0.27 -36.78
C CYS A 253 -30.71 0.71 -37.73
N GLU A 254 -31.21 1.85 -37.25
CA GLU A 254 -31.85 2.85 -38.11
C GLU A 254 -30.83 3.58 -38.99
N ASP A 255 -29.65 3.87 -38.46
CA ASP A 255 -28.54 4.43 -39.23
C ASP A 255 -28.01 3.43 -40.26
N LEU A 256 -27.90 2.13 -39.91
CA LEU A 256 -27.50 1.07 -40.83
C LEU A 256 -28.47 0.93 -42.01
N LYS A 257 -29.78 0.96 -41.76
CA LYS A 257 -30.80 0.93 -42.82
C LYS A 257 -30.66 2.12 -43.76
N ARG A 258 -30.41 3.33 -43.22
CA ARG A 258 -30.18 4.55 -44.00
C ARG A 258 -28.89 4.47 -44.82
N ILE A 259 -27.79 4.07 -44.18
CA ILE A 259 -26.46 3.96 -44.80
C ILE A 259 -26.49 2.96 -45.95
N ILE A 260 -27.01 1.75 -45.73
CA ILE A 260 -27.06 0.68 -46.74
C ILE A 260 -27.94 1.08 -47.96
N ARG A 261 -28.97 1.91 -47.76
CA ARG A 261 -29.78 2.49 -48.86
C ARG A 261 -29.10 3.66 -49.58
N SER A 262 -27.87 4.01 -49.20
CA SER A 262 -27.14 5.19 -49.70
C SER A 262 -27.83 6.53 -49.39
N GLU A 263 -28.68 6.57 -48.36
CA GLU A 263 -29.41 7.78 -47.93
C GLU A 263 -28.61 8.61 -46.90
N CYS A 264 -27.28 8.67 -47.03
CA CYS A 264 -26.38 9.34 -46.08
C CYS A 264 -25.22 10.09 -46.79
N PRO A 265 -24.58 11.07 -46.12
CA PRO A 265 -23.41 11.78 -46.66
C PRO A 265 -22.19 10.86 -46.86
N ALA A 266 -21.28 11.25 -47.77
CA ALA A 266 -20.06 10.50 -48.06
C ALA A 266 -19.16 10.25 -46.81
N ALA A 267 -19.20 11.14 -45.81
CA ALA A 267 -18.47 10.96 -44.56
C ALA A 267 -19.00 9.78 -43.73
N GLU A 268 -20.32 9.57 -43.69
CA GLU A 268 -20.93 8.41 -42.99
C GLU A 268 -20.64 7.10 -43.74
N GLN A 269 -20.62 7.14 -45.08
CA GLN A 269 -20.21 6.00 -45.90
C GLN A 269 -18.75 5.61 -45.64
N GLN A 270 -17.85 6.59 -45.51
CA GLN A 270 -16.44 6.36 -45.18
C GLN A 270 -16.26 5.80 -43.77
N ASP A 271 -16.97 6.33 -42.77
CA ASP A 271 -16.96 5.79 -41.40
C ASP A 271 -17.44 4.32 -41.37
N PHE A 272 -18.51 4.01 -42.09
CA PHE A 272 -19.04 2.66 -42.23
C PHE A 272 -18.01 1.69 -42.85
N VAL A 273 -17.38 2.07 -43.96
CA VAL A 273 -16.31 1.29 -44.61
C VAL A 273 -15.14 1.09 -43.65
N GLN A 274 -14.73 2.13 -42.93
CA GLN A 274 -13.62 2.05 -41.99
C GLN A 274 -13.92 1.10 -40.81
N LYS A 275 -15.14 1.15 -40.28
CA LYS A 275 -15.57 0.22 -39.22
C LYS A 275 -15.60 -1.23 -39.68
N LEU A 276 -16.06 -1.48 -40.92
CA LEU A 276 -15.99 -2.82 -41.52
C LEU A 276 -14.55 -3.29 -41.72
N LYS A 277 -13.67 -2.41 -42.22
CA LYS A 277 -12.22 -2.71 -42.37
C LYS A 277 -11.63 -3.15 -41.03
N VAL A 278 -11.88 -2.39 -39.98
CA VAL A 278 -11.37 -2.71 -38.63
C VAL A 278 -11.95 -4.04 -38.12
N ARG A 279 -13.27 -4.27 -38.20
CA ARG A 279 -13.94 -5.50 -37.74
C ARG A 279 -13.49 -6.76 -38.48
N TYR A 280 -13.23 -6.63 -39.77
CA TYR A 280 -12.98 -7.75 -40.67
C TYR A 280 -11.57 -7.75 -41.26
N GLN A 281 -10.61 -7.09 -40.64
CA GLN A 281 -9.21 -7.16 -41.03
C GLN A 281 -8.62 -8.55 -40.75
N ALA A 282 -7.68 -9.00 -41.57
CA ALA A 282 -6.89 -10.20 -41.29
C ALA A 282 -6.01 -9.98 -40.04
N PRO A 283 -6.19 -10.75 -38.95
CA PRO A 283 -5.42 -10.58 -37.73
C PRO A 283 -4.03 -11.20 -37.88
N SER A 284 -3.04 -10.61 -37.21
CA SER A 284 -1.73 -11.25 -37.05
C SER A 284 -1.82 -12.42 -36.06
N SER A 285 -0.88 -13.36 -36.15
CA SER A 285 -0.75 -14.45 -35.17
C SER A 285 -0.53 -13.92 -33.74
N GLU A 286 0.11 -12.77 -33.60
CA GLU A 286 0.29 -12.07 -32.32
C GLU A 286 -1.05 -11.63 -31.73
N VAL A 287 -1.92 -11.00 -32.52
CA VAL A 287 -3.28 -10.64 -32.09
C VAL A 287 -4.07 -11.89 -31.70
N ILE A 288 -4.00 -12.97 -32.48
CA ILE A 288 -4.69 -14.23 -32.14
C ILE A 288 -4.22 -14.78 -30.79
N ARG A 289 -2.90 -14.82 -30.54
CA ARG A 289 -2.35 -15.27 -29.27
C ARG A 289 -2.80 -14.37 -28.12
N MET A 290 -2.67 -13.05 -28.26
CA MET A 290 -3.06 -12.08 -27.23
C MET A 290 -4.53 -12.29 -26.83
N ARG A 291 -5.45 -12.32 -27.81
CA ARG A 291 -6.89 -12.53 -27.55
C ARG A 291 -7.16 -13.86 -26.87
N LEU A 292 -6.52 -14.94 -27.30
CA LEU A 292 -6.66 -16.26 -26.66
C LEU A 292 -6.08 -16.30 -25.24
N LEU A 293 -4.98 -15.59 -24.98
CA LEU A 293 -4.36 -15.48 -23.64
C LEU A 293 -5.24 -14.69 -22.68
N ILE A 294 -5.85 -13.59 -23.12
CA ILE A 294 -6.82 -12.82 -22.32
C ILE A 294 -8.07 -13.68 -22.06
N ALA A 295 -8.65 -14.28 -23.11
CA ALA A 295 -9.84 -15.10 -23.00
C ALA A 295 -9.62 -16.31 -22.08
N ARG A 296 -8.48 -17.01 -22.18
CA ARG A 296 -8.18 -18.13 -21.29
C ARG A 296 -7.94 -17.67 -19.86
N ALA A 297 -7.40 -16.47 -19.64
CA ALA A 297 -7.19 -15.91 -18.30
C ALA A 297 -8.51 -15.68 -17.59
N ILE A 298 -9.44 -15.03 -18.28
CA ILE A 298 -10.74 -14.73 -17.72
C ILE A 298 -11.59 -16.00 -17.60
N GLN A 299 -11.52 -16.92 -18.58
CA GLN A 299 -12.20 -18.21 -18.48
C GLN A 299 -11.69 -19.05 -17.31
N GLU A 300 -10.38 -19.17 -17.11
CA GLU A 300 -9.82 -19.89 -15.97
C GLU A 300 -10.21 -19.23 -14.64
N GLY A 301 -10.15 -17.89 -14.56
CA GLY A 301 -10.59 -17.13 -13.38
C GLY A 301 -12.06 -17.38 -13.06
N TYR A 302 -12.92 -17.32 -14.08
CA TYR A 302 -14.34 -17.64 -13.97
C TYR A 302 -14.57 -19.07 -13.47
N GLU A 303 -13.94 -20.08 -14.09
CA GLU A 303 -14.07 -21.48 -13.69
C GLU A 303 -13.63 -21.72 -12.24
N GLN A 304 -12.54 -21.06 -11.81
CA GLN A 304 -12.06 -21.12 -10.43
C GLN A 304 -13.02 -20.44 -9.46
N LEU A 305 -13.58 -19.30 -9.83
CA LEU A 305 -14.57 -18.59 -9.03
C LEU A 305 -15.88 -19.37 -8.91
N VAL A 306 -16.40 -19.99 -9.98
CA VAL A 306 -17.57 -20.87 -9.89
C VAL A 306 -17.31 -22.01 -8.92
N LYS A 307 -16.17 -22.69 -9.06
CA LYS A 307 -15.79 -23.79 -8.18
C LYS A 307 -15.66 -23.35 -6.71
N TYR A 308 -15.16 -22.14 -6.47
CA TYR A 308 -14.91 -21.63 -5.11
C TYR A 308 -16.16 -21.03 -4.47
N LEU A 309 -16.89 -20.17 -5.18
CA LEU A 309 -18.07 -19.47 -4.69
C LEU A 309 -19.31 -20.34 -4.69
N THR A 310 -19.42 -21.33 -5.58
CA THR A 310 -20.59 -22.22 -5.71
C THR A 310 -20.14 -23.66 -5.97
N PRO A 311 -19.55 -24.34 -4.97
CA PRO A 311 -19.06 -25.70 -5.14
C PRO A 311 -20.17 -26.65 -5.60
N GLY A 312 -19.93 -27.40 -6.68
CA GLY A 312 -20.90 -28.37 -7.23
C GLY A 312 -21.76 -27.83 -8.37
N VAL A 313 -21.71 -26.54 -8.67
CA VAL A 313 -22.39 -25.94 -9.83
C VAL A 313 -21.54 -26.10 -11.09
N ASP A 314 -22.18 -26.51 -12.19
CA ASP A 314 -21.51 -26.63 -13.48
C ASP A 314 -21.13 -25.24 -14.03
N LYS A 315 -19.93 -25.13 -14.61
CA LYS A 315 -19.42 -23.85 -15.16
C LYS A 315 -20.25 -23.30 -16.32
N LEU A 316 -21.10 -24.09 -16.96
CA LEU A 316 -22.00 -23.66 -18.02
C LEU A 316 -23.42 -23.36 -17.49
N CYS A 317 -23.67 -23.50 -16.18
CA CYS A 317 -24.93 -23.11 -15.58
C CYS A 317 -25.14 -21.60 -15.73
N PHE A 318 -26.23 -21.21 -16.38
CA PHE A 318 -26.63 -19.82 -16.58
C PHE A 318 -27.75 -19.35 -15.64
N ASP A 319 -28.16 -20.18 -14.67
CA ASP A 319 -29.03 -19.75 -13.59
C ASP A 319 -28.25 -18.86 -12.62
N LEU A 320 -28.66 -17.60 -12.49
CA LEU A 320 -28.02 -16.63 -11.61
C LEU A 320 -28.09 -17.04 -10.14
N ASN A 321 -29.15 -17.72 -9.70
CA ASN A 321 -29.30 -18.13 -8.29
C ASN A 321 -28.29 -19.23 -7.90
N GLU A 322 -28.02 -20.14 -8.84
CA GLU A 322 -27.05 -21.22 -8.63
C GLU A 322 -25.63 -20.75 -8.92
N ASN A 323 -25.40 -19.95 -9.97
CA ASN A 323 -24.09 -19.49 -10.40
C ASN A 323 -23.82 -18.04 -9.95
N LYS A 324 -23.31 -17.90 -8.72
CA LYS A 324 -22.95 -16.60 -8.13
C LYS A 324 -21.88 -15.85 -8.93
N THR A 325 -20.98 -16.56 -9.61
CA THR A 325 -19.96 -15.89 -10.43
C THR A 325 -20.59 -15.20 -11.64
N LEU A 326 -21.66 -15.77 -12.21
CA LEU A 326 -22.40 -15.12 -13.29
C LEU A 326 -23.13 -13.86 -12.82
N GLN A 327 -23.60 -13.78 -11.57
CA GLN A 327 -24.11 -12.53 -11.01
C GLN A 327 -23.05 -11.41 -10.96
N LEU A 328 -21.78 -11.75 -10.73
CA LEU A 328 -20.69 -10.78 -10.81
C LEU A 328 -20.49 -10.28 -12.25
N VAL A 329 -20.66 -11.15 -13.24
CA VAL A 329 -20.61 -10.76 -14.67
C VAL A 329 -21.77 -9.83 -15.01
N GLU A 330 -22.99 -10.13 -14.55
CA GLU A 330 -24.15 -9.25 -14.74
C GLU A 330 -23.96 -7.89 -14.04
N LEU A 331 -23.35 -7.89 -12.85
CA LEU A 331 -22.97 -6.65 -12.16
C LEU A 331 -21.98 -5.82 -12.98
N TYR A 332 -20.95 -6.46 -13.51
CA TYR A 332 -19.99 -5.81 -14.38
C TYR A 332 -20.69 -5.15 -15.57
N ASN A 333 -21.52 -5.90 -16.30
CA ASN A 333 -22.24 -5.42 -17.48
C ASN A 333 -23.17 -4.26 -17.12
N TYR A 334 -23.88 -4.36 -16.01
CA TYR A 334 -24.79 -3.31 -15.54
C TYR A 334 -24.04 -2.00 -15.26
N VAL A 335 -22.95 -2.06 -14.47
CA VAL A 335 -22.15 -0.89 -14.13
C VAL A 335 -21.50 -0.29 -15.38
N TYR A 336 -20.88 -1.13 -16.21
CA TYR A 336 -20.26 -0.73 -17.47
C TYR A 336 -21.24 0.06 -18.34
N ASN A 337 -22.45 -0.46 -18.55
CA ASN A 337 -23.45 0.15 -19.42
C ASN A 337 -23.95 1.50 -18.89
N ILE A 338 -24.10 1.65 -17.57
CA ILE A 338 -24.52 2.93 -16.98
C ILE A 338 -23.38 3.95 -17.07
N THR A 339 -22.15 3.55 -16.78
CA THR A 339 -20.98 4.43 -16.89
C THR A 339 -20.79 4.91 -18.33
N PHE A 340 -20.90 4.01 -19.30
CA PHE A 340 -20.81 4.38 -20.72
C PHE A 340 -21.91 5.36 -21.13
N LYS A 341 -23.16 5.12 -20.70
CA LYS A 341 -24.27 6.07 -20.92
C LYS A 341 -24.01 7.42 -20.26
N ALA A 342 -23.46 7.43 -19.03
CA ALA A 342 -23.14 8.66 -18.32
C ALA A 342 -22.09 9.49 -19.07
N HIS A 343 -21.04 8.84 -19.56
CA HIS A 343 -20.02 9.49 -20.39
C HIS A 343 -20.62 10.09 -21.67
N ILE A 344 -21.41 9.32 -22.43
CA ILE A 344 -22.06 9.82 -23.65
C ILE A 344 -22.94 11.06 -23.36
N GLN A 345 -23.67 11.05 -22.26
CA GLN A 345 -24.65 12.11 -21.95
C GLN A 345 -24.04 13.34 -21.27
N LYS A 346 -22.96 13.17 -20.51
CA LYS A 346 -22.42 14.21 -19.62
C LYS A 346 -20.92 14.40 -19.69
N GLY A 347 -20.18 13.64 -20.48
CA GLY A 347 -18.72 13.70 -20.50
C GLY A 347 -18.13 15.02 -20.96
N SER A 348 -18.85 15.75 -21.82
CA SER A 348 -18.46 17.12 -22.18
C SER A 348 -18.51 18.12 -21.02
N LEU A 349 -19.18 17.78 -19.92
CA LEU A 349 -19.29 18.58 -18.70
C LEU A 349 -18.29 18.17 -17.61
N GLY A 350 -17.45 17.15 -17.88
CA GLY A 350 -16.42 16.64 -16.98
C GLY A 350 -16.91 15.57 -16.01
N TYR A 351 -15.94 14.93 -15.34
CA TYR A 351 -16.09 13.75 -14.48
C TYR A 351 -17.19 13.89 -13.40
N HIS A 352 -17.32 15.04 -12.74
CA HIS A 352 -18.37 15.24 -11.72
C HIS A 352 -19.78 15.12 -12.29
N ALA A 353 -20.01 15.63 -13.51
CA ALA A 353 -21.32 15.57 -14.14
C ALA A 353 -21.67 14.15 -14.60
N GLU A 354 -20.67 13.40 -15.07
CA GLU A 354 -20.80 11.97 -15.39
C GLU A 354 -21.16 11.16 -14.16
N ASN A 355 -20.42 11.34 -13.06
CA ASN A 355 -20.67 10.65 -11.80
C ASN A 355 -22.07 10.89 -11.25
N LYS A 356 -22.47 12.17 -11.22
CA LYS A 356 -23.81 12.54 -10.79
C LYS A 356 -24.89 11.87 -11.64
N TYR A 357 -24.71 11.83 -12.96
CA TYR A 357 -25.66 11.16 -13.84
C TYR A 357 -25.67 9.65 -13.61
N PHE A 358 -24.49 9.02 -13.49
CA PHE A 358 -24.38 7.62 -13.14
C PHE A 358 -25.18 7.29 -11.88
N GLU A 359 -25.02 8.06 -10.80
CA GLU A 359 -25.78 7.92 -9.56
C GLU A 359 -27.29 8.08 -9.76
N GLU A 360 -27.71 9.09 -10.51
CA GLU A 360 -29.12 9.35 -10.79
C GLU A 360 -29.78 8.21 -11.58
N GLN A 361 -29.03 7.46 -12.39
CA GLN A 361 -29.55 6.29 -13.09
C GLN A 361 -29.64 5.03 -12.21
N LEU A 362 -28.96 4.99 -11.08
CA LEU A 362 -29.03 3.84 -10.18
C LEU A 362 -30.38 3.80 -9.45
N PRO A 363 -31.04 2.62 -9.39
CA PRO A 363 -32.09 2.33 -8.43
C PRO A 363 -31.67 2.75 -7.01
N SER A 364 -32.64 3.24 -6.22
CA SER A 364 -32.40 3.64 -4.83
C SER A 364 -31.65 2.56 -4.04
N PHE A 365 -31.96 1.28 -4.28
CA PHE A 365 -31.24 0.12 -3.77
C PHE A 365 -29.72 0.16 -3.99
N TYR A 366 -29.27 0.34 -5.23
CA TYR A 366 -27.84 0.30 -5.58
C TYR A 366 -27.07 1.54 -5.11
N ARG A 367 -27.76 2.67 -4.89
CA ARG A 367 -27.18 3.89 -4.30
C ARG A 367 -26.80 3.75 -2.82
N TYR A 368 -27.37 2.77 -2.10
CA TYR A 368 -27.07 2.52 -0.69
C TYR A 368 -26.13 1.32 -0.46
N ASP A 369 -26.08 0.36 -1.38
CA ASP A 369 -25.35 -0.92 -1.18
C ASP A 369 -24.05 -1.05 -1.98
N LEU A 370 -24.16 -1.09 -3.31
CA LEU A 370 -23.11 -1.65 -4.16
C LEU A 370 -22.23 -0.60 -4.83
N LEU A 371 -22.71 0.63 -5.04
CA LEU A 371 -22.08 1.56 -5.99
C LEU A 371 -21.67 2.92 -5.42
N ARG A 372 -21.68 3.11 -4.09
CA ARG A 372 -21.14 4.35 -3.48
C ARG A 372 -19.64 4.54 -3.68
N LEU A 373 -18.90 3.47 -3.97
CA LEU A 373 -17.44 3.48 -4.08
C LEU A 373 -16.86 4.42 -5.15
N PHE A 374 -17.63 4.76 -6.19
CA PHE A 374 -17.12 5.47 -7.37
C PHE A 374 -17.89 6.75 -7.68
N THR A 375 -18.53 7.30 -6.64
CA THR A 375 -19.46 8.43 -6.74
C THR A 375 -18.98 9.65 -5.97
N THR A 376 -17.88 9.52 -5.22
CA THR A 376 -17.15 10.67 -4.69
C THR A 376 -16.23 11.22 -5.76
N ASP A 377 -16.10 12.53 -5.82
CA ASP A 377 -15.23 13.27 -6.74
C ASP A 377 -13.75 12.85 -6.68
N ASN A 378 -13.37 12.02 -5.70
CA ASN A 378 -12.12 11.26 -5.64
C ASN A 378 -12.36 9.79 -6.03
N GLU A 379 -11.78 9.34 -7.14
CA GLU A 379 -11.81 7.94 -7.62
C GLU A 379 -11.11 6.95 -6.66
N HIS A 380 -10.27 7.45 -5.76
CA HIS A 380 -9.41 6.62 -4.89
C HIS A 380 -9.89 6.51 -3.44
N ASP A 381 -10.92 7.27 -3.04
CA ASP A 381 -11.43 7.28 -1.67
C ASP A 381 -12.72 6.48 -1.55
N ILE A 382 -12.63 5.36 -0.84
CA ILE A 382 -13.78 4.52 -0.52
C ILE A 382 -14.63 5.23 0.54
N PRO A 383 -15.93 5.47 0.30
CA PRO A 383 -16.76 6.10 1.31
C PRO A 383 -16.83 5.24 2.56
N TRP A 384 -16.70 5.90 3.72
CA TRP A 384 -16.78 5.25 5.02
C TRP A 384 -18.05 4.42 5.19
N SER A 385 -19.18 4.84 4.61
CA SER A 385 -20.44 4.09 4.66
C SER A 385 -20.35 2.70 4.00
N THR A 386 -19.52 2.53 2.98
CA THR A 386 -19.33 1.22 2.33
C THR A 386 -18.49 0.30 3.21
N LEU A 387 -17.42 0.82 3.81
CA LEU A 387 -16.59 0.06 4.75
C LEU A 387 -17.39 -0.36 6.00
N ASP A 388 -18.20 0.57 6.53
CA ASP A 388 -19.10 0.32 7.65
C ASP A 388 -20.11 -0.78 7.35
N ARG A 389 -20.73 -0.73 6.16
CA ARG A 389 -21.67 -1.76 5.70
C ARG A 389 -21.02 -3.14 5.57
N ILE A 390 -19.82 -3.23 4.97
CA ILE A 390 -19.09 -4.51 4.88
C ILE A 390 -18.76 -5.04 6.28
N ASN A 391 -18.35 -4.17 7.21
CA ASN A 391 -18.14 -4.54 8.61
C ASN A 391 -19.41 -5.08 9.27
N CYS A 392 -20.56 -4.42 9.07
CA CYS A 392 -21.86 -4.86 9.56
C CYS A 392 -22.24 -6.26 9.02
N ILE A 393 -22.09 -6.48 7.71
CA ILE A 393 -22.36 -7.79 7.09
C ILE A 393 -21.46 -8.88 7.71
N PHE A 394 -20.18 -8.60 7.89
CA PHE A 394 -19.23 -9.55 8.46
C PHE A 394 -19.43 -9.79 9.96
N SER A 395 -19.94 -8.81 10.71
CA SER A 395 -20.28 -8.98 12.12
C SER A 395 -21.58 -9.77 12.34
N CYS A 396 -22.58 -9.60 11.46
CA CYS A 396 -23.87 -10.28 11.55
C CYS A 396 -23.83 -11.70 10.97
N SER A 397 -22.82 -12.02 10.17
CA SER A 397 -22.67 -13.35 9.55
C SER A 397 -22.27 -14.41 10.57
N GLY A 398 -23.09 -15.46 10.71
CA GLY A 398 -22.68 -16.70 11.36
C GLY A 398 -21.66 -17.49 10.54
N GLU A 399 -21.22 -18.65 11.05
CA GLU A 399 -20.33 -19.58 10.32
C GLU A 399 -21.00 -20.20 9.07
N GLU A 400 -22.29 -19.94 8.85
CA GLU A 400 -23.04 -20.36 7.66
C GLU A 400 -22.50 -19.71 6.38
N ASP A 401 -22.21 -20.56 5.39
CA ASP A 401 -21.50 -20.21 4.15
C ASP A 401 -22.45 -19.88 2.98
N ILE A 402 -23.62 -19.32 3.30
CA ILE A 402 -24.64 -18.91 2.31
C ILE A 402 -24.23 -17.56 1.72
N LEU A 403 -24.18 -17.46 0.40
CA LEU A 403 -23.85 -16.22 -0.31
C LEU A 403 -25.14 -15.51 -0.74
N ASP A 404 -25.31 -14.27 -0.31
CA ASP A 404 -26.47 -13.46 -0.69
C ASP A 404 -26.46 -13.14 -2.19
N ASN A 405 -27.65 -12.96 -2.78
CA ASN A 405 -27.75 -12.43 -4.14
C ASN A 405 -27.34 -10.95 -4.15
N VAL A 406 -26.62 -10.55 -5.20
CA VAL A 406 -26.24 -9.15 -5.45
C VAL A 406 -27.06 -8.54 -6.59
N PHE A 407 -27.70 -9.39 -7.39
CA PHE A 407 -28.74 -9.03 -8.35
C PHE A 407 -30.07 -9.69 -7.98
N PRO A 408 -31.19 -8.94 -8.05
CA PRO A 408 -32.51 -9.55 -7.92
C PRO A 408 -32.79 -10.42 -9.15
N THR A 409 -33.17 -11.68 -8.93
CA THR A 409 -33.60 -12.60 -10.00
C THR A 409 -35.12 -12.60 -10.19
N SER A 410 -35.86 -11.96 -9.27
CA SER A 410 -37.31 -11.78 -9.33
C SER A 410 -37.73 -10.46 -8.70
N GLN A 411 -38.96 -10.02 -8.99
CA GLN A 411 -39.54 -8.80 -8.41
C GLN A 411 -39.73 -8.91 -6.88
N ASP A 412 -40.14 -10.07 -6.36
CA ASP A 412 -40.31 -10.30 -4.91
C ASP A 412 -38.94 -10.24 -4.18
N GLU A 413 -37.90 -10.81 -4.78
CA GLU A 413 -36.55 -10.72 -4.26
C GLU A 413 -36.03 -9.28 -4.26
N PHE A 414 -36.28 -8.53 -5.35
CA PHE A 414 -35.94 -7.11 -5.41
C PHE A 414 -36.56 -6.32 -4.26
N GLU A 415 -37.84 -6.55 -3.96
CA GLU A 415 -38.54 -5.85 -2.87
C GLU A 415 -37.98 -6.22 -1.49
N LYS A 416 -37.66 -7.51 -1.26
CA LYS A 416 -37.02 -7.99 -0.02
C LYS A 416 -35.64 -7.37 0.19
N MET A 417 -34.81 -7.39 -0.85
CA MET A 417 -33.48 -6.79 -0.82
C MET A 417 -33.60 -5.28 -0.56
N CYS A 418 -34.48 -4.56 -1.27
CA CYS A 418 -34.73 -3.13 -1.02
C CYS A 418 -35.10 -2.82 0.42
N LYS A 419 -35.97 -3.64 1.03
CA LYS A 419 -36.40 -3.46 2.41
C LYS A 419 -35.24 -3.63 3.40
N LEU A 420 -34.48 -4.71 3.30
CA LEU A 420 -33.35 -5.00 4.20
C LEU A 420 -32.32 -3.87 4.17
N ILE A 421 -31.93 -3.42 2.99
CA ILE A 421 -30.90 -2.38 2.83
C ILE A 421 -31.36 -1.05 3.39
N LYS A 422 -32.64 -0.70 3.18
CA LYS A 422 -33.22 0.51 3.76
C LYS A 422 -33.25 0.42 5.29
N GLU A 423 -33.67 -0.71 5.85
CA GLU A 423 -33.70 -0.93 7.30
C GLU A 423 -32.29 -0.84 7.91
N GLU A 424 -31.27 -1.41 7.28
CA GLU A 424 -29.86 -1.31 7.70
C GLU A 424 -29.33 0.13 7.62
N GLY A 425 -29.65 0.85 6.54
CA GLY A 425 -29.24 2.24 6.35
C GLY A 425 -29.90 3.18 7.36
N ASP A 426 -31.22 3.03 7.57
CA ASP A 426 -31.98 3.78 8.56
C ASP A 426 -31.49 3.47 9.98
N TYR A 427 -31.21 2.20 10.29
CA TYR A 427 -30.63 1.79 11.57
C TYR A 427 -29.25 2.42 11.79
N SER A 428 -28.35 2.36 10.81
CA SER A 428 -26.99 2.88 10.94
C SER A 428 -26.97 4.40 11.14
N ASN A 429 -27.78 5.15 10.36
CA ASN A 429 -27.91 6.60 10.51
C ASN A 429 -28.51 6.99 11.87
N ASN A 430 -29.56 6.30 12.30
CA ASN A 430 -30.21 6.54 13.58
C ASN A 430 -29.29 6.17 14.76
N TYR A 431 -28.57 5.06 14.66
CA TYR A 431 -27.56 4.62 15.62
C TYR A 431 -26.48 5.68 15.82
N LEU A 432 -25.85 6.16 14.74
CA LEU A 432 -24.80 7.18 14.83
C LEU A 432 -25.31 8.47 15.47
N MET A 433 -26.49 8.94 15.07
CA MET A 433 -27.11 10.13 15.66
C MET A 433 -27.41 9.94 17.15
N ARG A 434 -28.02 8.82 17.54
CA ARG A 434 -28.30 8.48 18.95
C ARG A 434 -27.01 8.39 19.77
N ARG A 435 -25.97 7.77 19.20
CA ARG A 435 -24.66 7.62 19.84
C ARG A 435 -24.01 8.96 20.09
N ASP A 436 -23.98 9.84 19.10
CA ASP A 436 -23.33 11.14 19.22
C ASP A 436 -24.08 12.04 20.21
N VAL A 437 -25.41 12.02 20.21
CA VAL A 437 -26.24 12.69 21.22
C VAL A 437 -25.95 12.16 22.63
N LEU A 438 -25.80 10.84 22.80
CA LEU A 438 -25.46 10.24 24.09
C LEU A 438 -24.05 10.66 24.53
N ILE A 439 -23.06 10.60 23.63
CA ILE A 439 -21.68 11.04 23.87
C ILE A 439 -21.66 12.48 24.37
N ASP A 440 -22.40 13.39 23.71
CA ASP A 440 -22.46 14.80 24.11
C ASP A 440 -23.08 15.01 25.49
N LYS A 441 -24.16 14.28 25.82
CA LYS A 441 -24.76 14.33 27.16
C LYS A 441 -23.81 13.83 28.24
N LEU A 442 -23.07 12.76 27.97
CA LEU A 442 -22.08 12.19 28.88
C LEU A 442 -20.90 13.15 29.09
N LYS A 443 -20.37 13.75 28.02
CA LYS A 443 -19.31 14.78 28.08
C LYS A 443 -19.73 16.00 28.92
N GLN A 444 -21.00 16.41 28.81
CA GLN A 444 -21.59 17.50 29.60
C GLN A 444 -21.86 17.10 31.07
N ASN A 445 -21.55 15.87 31.48
CA ASN A 445 -21.78 15.31 32.82
C ASN A 445 -23.24 15.44 33.30
N LYS A 446 -24.21 15.42 32.38
CA LYS A 446 -25.64 15.58 32.66
C LYS A 446 -26.27 14.29 33.20
N ALA A 447 -26.07 14.02 34.49
CA ALA A 447 -26.54 12.82 35.19
C ALA A 447 -26.20 11.51 34.42
N PRO A 448 -24.91 11.18 34.21
CA PRO A 448 -24.47 10.11 33.33
C PRO A 448 -25.14 8.75 33.60
N PHE A 449 -25.24 8.38 34.88
CA PHE A 449 -25.90 7.15 35.32
C PHE A 449 -27.35 7.06 34.82
N LYS A 450 -28.15 8.13 34.98
CA LYS A 450 -29.56 8.16 34.53
C LYS A 450 -29.67 8.09 33.01
N GLN A 451 -28.74 8.69 32.28
CA GLN A 451 -28.74 8.61 30.81
C GLN A 451 -28.49 7.17 30.33
N LEU A 452 -27.55 6.47 30.96
CA LEU A 452 -27.19 5.10 30.60
C LEU A 452 -28.24 4.08 31.05
N GLN A 453 -28.83 4.27 32.24
CA GLN A 453 -29.82 3.34 32.82
C GLN A 453 -31.06 3.17 31.94
N ASN A 454 -31.44 4.20 31.19
CA ASN A 454 -32.65 4.20 30.36
C ASN A 454 -32.44 3.65 28.93
N ILE A 455 -31.24 3.15 28.61
CA ILE A 455 -30.90 2.66 27.26
C ILE A 455 -30.78 1.14 27.31
N ASP A 456 -31.67 0.44 26.61
CA ASP A 456 -31.69 -1.03 26.52
C ASP A 456 -30.91 -1.59 25.32
N ASP A 457 -30.16 -0.73 24.63
CA ASP A 457 -29.44 -1.01 23.38
C ASP A 457 -27.94 -1.16 23.69
N PHE A 458 -27.42 -2.40 23.64
CA PHE A 458 -26.02 -2.72 23.95
C PHE A 458 -25.06 -1.94 23.05
N GLU A 459 -25.32 -1.90 21.74
CA GLU A 459 -24.45 -1.23 20.76
C GLU A 459 -24.35 0.26 21.02
N LEU A 460 -25.47 0.89 21.41
CA LEU A 460 -25.49 2.31 21.72
C LEU A 460 -24.68 2.63 22.98
N VAL A 461 -24.84 1.83 24.03
CA VAL A 461 -24.07 1.96 25.28
C VAL A 461 -22.59 1.69 25.04
N TYR A 462 -22.26 0.65 24.27
CA TYR A 462 -20.89 0.32 23.92
C TYR A 462 -20.24 1.42 23.08
N GLY A 463 -20.97 1.99 22.11
CA GLY A 463 -20.51 3.10 21.28
C GLY A 463 -20.15 4.36 22.09
N ALA A 464 -20.79 4.56 23.25
CA ALA A 464 -20.49 5.68 24.14
C ALA A 464 -19.10 5.60 24.81
N ARG A 465 -18.42 4.45 24.74
CA ARG A 465 -17.06 4.26 25.30
C ARG A 465 -16.03 5.27 24.80
N ILE A 466 -16.25 5.84 23.61
CA ILE A 466 -15.39 6.88 22.99
C ILE A 466 -15.22 8.10 23.91
N VAL A 467 -16.18 8.39 24.79
CA VAL A 467 -16.07 9.47 25.80
C VAL A 467 -14.82 9.30 26.67
N GLN A 468 -14.49 8.05 27.03
CA GLN A 468 -13.39 7.73 27.93
C GLN A 468 -12.01 7.84 27.26
N MET A 469 -11.94 7.69 25.94
CA MET A 469 -10.68 7.80 25.18
C MET A 469 -10.21 9.24 25.00
N ASN A 470 -11.10 10.21 25.15
CA ASN A 470 -10.83 11.62 24.82
C ASN A 470 -10.52 12.51 26.05
N GLN A 471 -10.25 11.92 27.23
CA GLN A 471 -9.89 12.64 28.48
C GLN A 471 -10.89 13.71 28.97
N TYR A 472 -12.10 13.79 28.39
CA TYR A 472 -13.14 14.70 28.85
C TYR A 472 -13.87 14.10 30.07
N SER A 473 -13.62 14.71 31.24
CA SER A 473 -14.52 14.87 32.39
C SER A 473 -15.23 13.63 32.97
N ASN A 474 -14.96 13.36 34.26
CA ASN A 474 -15.50 12.32 35.15
C ASN A 474 -14.93 10.88 34.96
N PRO A 475 -14.01 10.43 35.85
CA PRO A 475 -13.36 9.12 35.74
C PRO A 475 -14.31 7.93 35.93
N ASN A 476 -15.51 8.15 36.46
CA ASN A 476 -16.47 7.08 36.79
C ASN A 476 -17.41 6.72 35.63
N ILE A 477 -17.44 7.51 34.54
CA ILE A 477 -18.31 7.22 33.39
C ILE A 477 -17.98 5.86 32.77
N GLY A 478 -16.70 5.50 32.67
CA GLY A 478 -16.29 4.20 32.17
C GLY A 478 -16.84 3.03 32.99
N GLU A 479 -16.78 3.14 34.32
CA GLU A 479 -17.34 2.14 35.23
C GLU A 479 -18.87 2.04 35.08
N MET A 480 -19.57 3.19 34.95
CA MET A 480 -21.02 3.20 34.71
C MET A 480 -21.41 2.56 33.36
N ILE A 481 -20.63 2.78 32.31
CA ILE A 481 -20.83 2.13 31.01
C ILE A 481 -20.65 0.63 31.16
N VAL A 482 -19.58 0.18 31.81
CA VAL A 482 -19.30 -1.24 32.07
C VAL A 482 -20.43 -1.90 32.87
N GLU A 483 -20.90 -1.27 33.96
CA GLU A 483 -22.03 -1.77 34.75
C GLU A 483 -23.29 -1.92 33.90
N ARG A 484 -23.57 -0.95 33.03
CA ARG A 484 -24.73 -1.03 32.13
C ARG A 484 -24.54 -2.14 31.09
N LEU A 485 -23.35 -2.28 30.49
CA LEU A 485 -23.06 -3.36 29.54
C LEU A 485 -23.21 -4.75 30.17
N LYS A 486 -22.78 -4.95 31.42
CA LYS A 486 -23.01 -6.21 32.17
C LYS A 486 -24.48 -6.55 32.32
N SER A 487 -25.35 -5.55 32.44
CA SER A 487 -26.80 -5.78 32.52
C SER A 487 -27.48 -6.01 31.17
N LEU A 488 -26.81 -5.68 30.06
CA LEU A 488 -27.34 -5.75 28.70
C LEU A 488 -26.79 -6.92 27.88
N GLU A 489 -25.64 -7.48 28.26
CA GLU A 489 -25.03 -8.60 27.53
C GLU A 489 -25.98 -9.79 27.46
N ALA A 490 -26.27 -10.23 26.24
CA ALA A 490 -27.14 -11.37 25.95
C ALA A 490 -26.42 -12.46 25.14
N THR A 491 -25.35 -12.10 24.43
CA THR A 491 -24.58 -12.99 23.57
C THR A 491 -23.10 -13.08 23.97
N PRO A 492 -22.39 -14.18 23.64
CA PRO A 492 -20.94 -14.27 23.86
C PRO A 492 -20.14 -13.13 23.22
N THR A 493 -20.60 -12.60 22.08
CA THR A 493 -19.98 -11.46 21.40
C THR A 493 -20.06 -10.18 22.23
N GLU A 494 -21.21 -9.89 22.81
CA GLU A 494 -21.42 -8.74 23.69
C GLU A 494 -20.57 -8.86 24.96
N SER A 495 -20.54 -10.05 25.56
CA SER A 495 -19.69 -10.31 26.72
C SER A 495 -18.21 -10.11 26.41
N MET A 496 -17.73 -10.67 25.29
CA MET A 496 -16.35 -10.46 24.85
C MET A 496 -16.05 -8.97 24.61
N ARG A 497 -16.93 -8.23 23.94
CA ARG A 497 -16.75 -6.79 23.70
C ARG A 497 -16.67 -6.00 25.00
N ARG A 498 -17.52 -6.30 25.97
CA ARG A 498 -17.45 -5.71 27.32
C ARG A 498 -16.10 -6.04 27.98
N ILE A 499 -15.69 -7.31 28.00
CA ILE A 499 -14.42 -7.72 28.63
C ILE A 499 -13.23 -6.99 27.99
N LEU A 500 -13.19 -6.90 26.65
CA LEU A 500 -12.16 -6.15 25.93
C LEU A 500 -12.13 -4.67 26.31
N PHE A 501 -13.30 -4.05 26.50
CA PHE A 501 -13.40 -2.66 26.94
C PHE A 501 -12.97 -2.45 28.40
N GLU A 502 -13.27 -3.39 29.31
CA GLU A 502 -12.77 -3.38 30.69
C GLU A 502 -11.24 -3.53 30.75
N LEU A 503 -10.68 -4.45 29.96
CA LEU A 503 -9.23 -4.64 29.82
C LEU A 503 -8.55 -3.39 29.27
N GLU A 504 -9.10 -2.78 28.22
CA GLU A 504 -8.65 -1.50 27.66
C GLU A 504 -8.64 -0.39 28.73
N THR A 505 -9.73 -0.27 29.49
CA THR A 505 -9.85 0.71 30.57
C THR A 505 -8.77 0.53 31.63
N HIS A 506 -8.47 -0.70 32.01
CA HIS A 506 -7.49 -0.98 33.05
C HIS A 506 -6.04 -0.87 32.55
N LEU A 507 -5.73 -1.41 31.38
CA LEU A 507 -4.36 -1.55 30.88
C LEU A 507 -3.89 -0.36 30.02
N LEU A 508 -4.74 0.20 29.16
CA LEU A 508 -4.34 1.29 28.26
C LEU A 508 -4.49 2.68 28.88
N LEU A 509 -5.50 2.91 29.73
CA LEU A 509 -5.63 4.17 30.47
C LEU A 509 -4.74 4.25 31.70
N LYS A 510 -4.00 3.17 32.03
CA LYS A 510 -2.89 3.23 32.98
C LYS A 510 -3.26 3.61 34.42
N LYS A 511 -4.53 3.40 34.80
CA LYS A 511 -5.06 3.66 36.15
C LYS A 511 -4.91 2.42 37.04
N PHE A 512 -3.71 2.16 37.53
CA PHE A 512 -3.45 1.02 38.39
C PHE A 512 -3.67 1.34 39.88
N GLY A 513 -4.66 0.67 40.48
CA GLY A 513 -4.86 0.61 41.92
C GLY A 513 -4.41 -0.73 42.50
N SER A 514 -4.55 -0.90 43.81
CA SER A 514 -4.10 -2.11 44.53
C SER A 514 -4.75 -3.42 44.06
N LYS A 515 -5.97 -3.35 43.52
CA LYS A 515 -6.73 -4.53 43.03
C LYS A 515 -6.69 -4.71 41.52
N THR A 516 -6.00 -3.85 40.77
CA THR A 516 -6.09 -3.87 39.30
C THR A 516 -5.48 -5.14 38.71
N GLU A 517 -4.41 -5.67 39.29
CA GLU A 517 -3.78 -6.92 38.83
C GLU A 517 -4.72 -8.12 38.93
N GLU A 518 -5.39 -8.28 40.08
CA GLU A 518 -6.37 -9.36 40.31
C GLU A 518 -7.56 -9.24 39.34
N LYS A 519 -8.08 -8.02 39.16
CA LYS A 519 -9.17 -7.75 38.22
C LYS A 519 -8.81 -8.09 36.78
N VAL A 520 -7.62 -7.66 36.32
CA VAL A 520 -7.15 -7.96 34.96
C VAL A 520 -6.97 -9.47 34.77
N SER A 521 -6.43 -10.17 35.76
CA SER A 521 -6.26 -11.63 35.71
C SER A 521 -7.62 -12.33 35.58
N ALA A 522 -8.60 -11.94 36.40
CA ALA A 522 -9.95 -12.48 36.33
C ALA A 522 -10.63 -12.22 34.98
N LEU A 523 -10.50 -11.01 34.42
CA LEU A 523 -11.04 -10.66 33.10
C LEU A 523 -10.38 -11.45 31.97
N LEU A 524 -9.07 -11.70 32.05
CA LEU A 524 -8.36 -12.52 31.06
C LEU A 524 -8.81 -13.98 31.10
N ASP A 525 -9.07 -14.52 32.30
CA ASP A 525 -9.62 -15.87 32.47
C ASP A 525 -11.07 -15.96 32.00
N GLU A 526 -11.89 -14.94 32.29
CA GLU A 526 -13.24 -14.80 31.78
C GLU A 526 -13.26 -14.79 30.24
N ALA A 527 -12.37 -14.00 29.62
CA ALA A 527 -12.24 -13.93 28.16
C ALA A 527 -11.86 -15.28 27.54
N LYS A 528 -10.95 -16.04 28.17
CA LYS A 528 -10.52 -17.36 27.67
C LYS A 528 -11.63 -18.41 27.71
N ASN A 529 -12.56 -18.26 28.64
CA ASN A 529 -13.71 -19.17 28.80
C ASN A 529 -14.94 -18.74 27.98
N CYS A 530 -14.90 -17.58 27.32
CA CYS A 530 -15.97 -17.10 26.47
C CYS A 530 -15.94 -17.79 25.09
N ASP A 531 -17.10 -18.21 24.57
CA ASP A 531 -17.21 -18.91 23.28
C ASP A 531 -16.61 -18.12 22.09
N ASP A 532 -16.61 -16.78 22.20
CA ASP A 532 -16.07 -15.87 21.18
C ASP A 532 -14.55 -15.65 21.26
N PHE A 533 -13.85 -16.33 22.18
CA PHE A 533 -12.40 -16.21 22.37
C PHE A 533 -11.62 -16.41 21.06
N LYS A 534 -12.02 -17.38 20.23
CA LYS A 534 -11.39 -17.69 18.93
C LYS A 534 -11.21 -16.44 18.05
N PHE A 535 -12.23 -15.57 17.99
CA PHE A 535 -12.24 -14.37 17.14
C PHE A 535 -11.58 -13.16 17.80
N SER A 536 -11.45 -13.18 19.13
CA SER A 536 -10.79 -12.09 19.89
C SER A 536 -9.40 -12.46 20.40
N LYS A 537 -8.87 -13.64 20.02
CA LYS A 537 -7.62 -14.19 20.53
C LYS A 537 -6.43 -13.24 20.37
N ALA A 538 -6.32 -12.57 19.23
CA ALA A 538 -5.27 -11.58 19.00
C ALA A 538 -5.35 -10.39 19.98
N ASN A 539 -6.57 -9.89 20.26
CA ASN A 539 -6.79 -8.86 21.27
C ASN A 539 -6.42 -9.34 22.67
N ILE A 540 -6.85 -10.55 23.04
CA ILE A 540 -6.55 -11.10 24.37
C ILE A 540 -5.05 -11.31 24.54
N LEU A 541 -4.35 -11.86 23.56
CA LEU A 541 -2.88 -12.01 23.60
C LEU A 541 -2.18 -10.65 23.76
N ARG A 542 -2.67 -9.59 23.13
CA ARG A 542 -2.16 -8.22 23.33
C ARG A 542 -2.36 -7.76 24.77
N TYR A 543 -3.55 -7.93 25.34
CA TYR A 543 -3.83 -7.53 26.73
C TYR A 543 -3.05 -8.38 27.75
N GLU A 544 -2.86 -9.68 27.49
CA GLU A 544 -1.95 -10.51 28.27
C GLU A 544 -0.51 -10.00 28.20
N ALA A 545 -0.05 -9.58 27.02
CA ALA A 545 1.27 -9.00 26.89
C ALA A 545 1.41 -7.69 27.69
N LEU A 546 0.40 -6.82 27.67
CA LEU A 546 0.37 -5.61 28.50
C LEU A 546 0.34 -5.93 30.01
N HIS A 547 -0.42 -6.96 30.40
CA HIS A 547 -0.44 -7.47 31.77
C HIS A 547 0.96 -7.97 32.19
N TYR A 548 1.65 -8.73 31.33
CA TYR A 548 3.02 -9.17 31.56
C TYR A 548 4.02 -8.02 31.60
N ILE A 549 3.87 -7.00 30.75
CA ILE A 549 4.67 -5.76 30.84
C ILE A 549 4.49 -5.11 32.22
N ALA A 550 3.26 -5.02 32.71
CA ALA A 550 2.96 -4.45 34.04
C ALA A 550 3.50 -5.28 35.21
N GLN A 551 3.82 -6.55 34.97
CA GLN A 551 4.48 -7.48 35.90
C GLN A 551 6.00 -7.61 35.68
N ASN A 552 6.60 -6.83 34.76
CA ASN A 552 8.01 -6.93 34.34
C ASN A 552 8.41 -8.25 33.65
N LYS A 553 7.45 -9.01 33.13
CA LYS A 553 7.65 -10.27 32.38
C LYS A 553 7.80 -10.00 30.88
N LEU A 554 8.88 -9.32 30.51
CA LEU A 554 9.05 -8.77 29.16
C LEU A 554 9.21 -9.84 28.06
N LYS A 555 9.78 -11.01 28.37
CA LYS A 555 9.96 -12.10 27.39
C LYS A 555 8.63 -12.77 27.05
N GLU A 556 7.80 -12.98 28.06
CA GLU A 556 6.46 -13.53 27.95
C GLU A 556 5.56 -12.56 27.18
N ALA A 557 5.66 -11.26 27.45
CA ALA A 557 4.98 -10.23 26.68
C ALA A 557 5.38 -10.25 25.19
N GLU A 558 6.68 -10.34 24.90
CA GLU A 558 7.17 -10.41 23.51
C GLU A 558 6.66 -11.64 22.79
N LYS A 559 6.67 -12.80 23.46
CA LYS A 559 6.09 -14.04 22.92
C LYS A 559 4.62 -13.86 22.59
N ASN A 560 3.83 -13.28 23.49
CA ASN A 560 2.40 -13.08 23.29
C ASN A 560 2.09 -12.08 22.17
N LEU A 561 2.87 -11.00 22.02
CA LEU A 561 2.70 -10.07 20.90
C LEU A 561 3.01 -10.73 19.55
N ASN A 562 4.07 -11.53 19.46
CA ASN A 562 4.36 -12.29 18.24
C ASN A 562 3.25 -13.29 17.91
N LEU A 563 2.73 -14.01 18.92
CA LEU A 563 1.58 -14.89 18.74
C LEU A 563 0.32 -14.13 18.30
N ALA A 564 0.09 -12.92 18.83
CA ALA A 564 -1.03 -12.08 18.42
C ALA A 564 -0.93 -11.69 16.94
N ILE A 565 0.27 -11.33 16.46
CA ILE A 565 0.52 -11.03 15.04
C ILE A 565 0.19 -12.25 14.17
N ASP A 566 0.63 -13.44 14.57
CA ASP A 566 0.35 -14.68 13.83
C ASP A 566 -1.15 -15.05 13.83
N GLU A 567 -1.89 -14.75 14.90
CA GLU A 567 -3.35 -14.91 14.91
C GLU A 567 -4.04 -13.91 13.96
N CYS A 568 -3.53 -12.67 13.81
CA CYS A 568 -4.02 -11.73 12.80
C CYS A 568 -3.76 -12.17 11.36
N LYS A 569 -2.85 -13.13 11.11
CA LYS A 569 -2.70 -13.72 9.77
C LYS A 569 -3.85 -14.66 9.42
N LYS A 570 -4.63 -15.12 10.40
CA LYS A 570 -5.75 -16.07 10.21
C LYS A 570 -7.10 -15.38 10.04
N TYR A 571 -7.25 -14.19 10.61
CA TYR A 571 -8.46 -13.36 10.62
C TYR A 571 -8.09 -11.91 10.32
N SER A 572 -8.84 -11.23 9.46
CA SER A 572 -8.58 -9.83 9.13
C SER A 572 -9.03 -8.91 10.27
N PHE A 573 -8.10 -8.09 10.78
CA PHE A 573 -8.38 -7.11 11.85
C PHE A 573 -8.00 -5.68 11.47
N GLY A 574 -8.10 -5.34 10.18
CA GLY A 574 -7.73 -4.01 9.70
C GLY A 574 -6.30 -3.62 10.10
N LYS A 575 -6.14 -2.43 10.68
CA LYS A 575 -4.85 -1.88 11.16
C LYS A 575 -4.29 -2.57 12.41
N PHE A 576 -4.98 -3.56 12.99
CA PHE A 576 -4.58 -4.13 14.27
C PHE A 576 -3.26 -4.89 14.21
N ARG A 577 -2.97 -5.60 13.11
CA ARG A 577 -1.67 -6.27 12.92
C ARG A 577 -0.51 -5.29 12.97
N GLY A 578 -0.67 -4.13 12.34
CA GLY A 578 0.28 -3.05 12.39
C GLY A 578 0.49 -2.45 13.78
N LEU A 579 -0.60 -2.29 14.55
CA LEU A 579 -0.53 -1.87 15.96
C LEU A 579 0.20 -2.90 16.84
N LEU A 580 -0.05 -4.19 16.63
CA LEU A 580 0.67 -5.26 17.33
C LEU A 580 2.16 -5.27 16.96
N ALA A 581 2.48 -5.09 15.68
CA ALA A 581 3.86 -4.98 15.21
C ALA A 581 4.56 -3.77 15.83
N ARG A 582 3.88 -2.63 15.96
CA ARG A 582 4.39 -1.45 16.69
C ARG A 582 4.71 -1.79 18.15
N ASP A 583 3.76 -2.38 18.87
CA ASP A 583 3.91 -2.72 20.28
C ASP A 583 5.03 -3.78 20.47
N ALA A 584 5.12 -4.78 19.58
CA ALA A 584 6.15 -5.82 19.59
C ALA A 584 7.53 -5.25 19.29
N PHE A 585 7.64 -4.37 18.30
CA PHE A 585 8.91 -3.76 17.91
C PHE A 585 9.40 -2.80 18.99
N ALA A 586 8.52 -1.99 19.56
CA ALA A 586 8.81 -1.13 20.70
C ALA A 586 9.38 -1.92 21.88
N LEU A 587 8.75 -3.05 22.23
CA LEU A 587 9.23 -3.95 23.28
C LEU A 587 10.58 -4.61 22.93
N ALA A 588 10.75 -5.09 21.69
CA ALA A 588 12.01 -5.69 21.24
C ALA A 588 13.18 -4.71 21.34
N ILE A 589 12.97 -3.44 20.92
CA ILE A 589 13.97 -2.36 21.03
C ILE A 589 14.19 -1.92 22.48
N ALA A 590 13.17 -1.95 23.33
CA ALA A 590 13.34 -1.65 24.75
C ALA A 590 14.20 -2.70 25.46
N ASN A 591 14.10 -3.96 25.02
CA ASN A 591 14.87 -5.08 25.55
C ASN A 591 16.30 -5.18 24.97
N GLN A 592 16.48 -4.80 23.70
CA GLN A 592 17.71 -5.03 22.92
C GLN A 592 18.00 -3.88 21.95
N LYS A 593 19.23 -3.79 21.44
CA LYS A 593 19.53 -2.83 20.35
C LYS A 593 18.75 -3.17 19.08
N LEU A 594 18.57 -2.19 18.18
CA LEU A 594 18.04 -2.45 16.84
C LEU A 594 18.93 -3.47 16.11
N ILE A 595 18.33 -4.54 15.60
CA ILE A 595 18.97 -5.51 14.70
C ILE A 595 18.15 -5.47 13.40
N PRO A 596 18.55 -4.68 12.38
CA PRO A 596 17.72 -4.39 11.21
C PRO A 596 17.11 -5.64 10.59
N ASN A 597 17.93 -6.63 10.23
CA ASN A 597 17.46 -7.86 9.57
C ASN A 597 16.48 -8.69 10.43
N ASN A 598 16.61 -8.68 11.75
CA ASN A 598 15.71 -9.44 12.64
C ASN A 598 14.41 -8.67 12.93
N HIS A 599 14.49 -7.35 12.96
CA HIS A 599 13.37 -6.47 13.30
C HIS A 599 12.62 -5.96 12.06
N GLU A 600 13.15 -6.17 10.86
CA GLU A 600 12.51 -5.79 9.60
C GLU A 600 11.12 -6.39 9.45
N LYS A 601 10.89 -7.60 9.98
CA LYS A 601 9.55 -8.21 9.99
C LYS A 601 8.50 -7.34 10.69
N TYR A 602 8.86 -6.64 11.77
CA TYR A 602 7.94 -5.76 12.47
C TYR A 602 7.74 -4.45 11.72
N PHE A 603 8.83 -3.89 11.21
CA PHE A 603 8.80 -2.68 10.40
C PHE A 603 7.94 -2.87 9.14
N ARG A 604 8.13 -3.98 8.42
CA ARG A 604 7.30 -4.37 7.28
C ARG A 604 5.83 -4.55 7.67
N ASP A 605 5.56 -5.19 8.80
CA ASP A 605 4.18 -5.37 9.26
C ASP A 605 3.50 -4.03 9.60
N MET A 606 4.25 -3.07 10.17
CA MET A 606 3.78 -1.69 10.40
C MET A 606 3.58 -0.90 9.10
N TYR A 607 4.40 -1.17 8.07
CA TYR A 607 4.28 -0.50 6.78
C TYR A 607 3.02 -0.98 6.04
N TYR A 608 2.84 -2.31 5.90
CA TYR A 608 1.76 -2.89 5.10
C TYR A 608 0.41 -2.98 5.81
N TRP A 609 0.39 -3.15 7.14
CA TRP A 609 -0.84 -3.30 7.92
C TRP A 609 -1.11 -2.11 8.85
N GLY A 610 -0.55 -0.94 8.52
CA GLY A 610 -0.73 0.32 9.22
C GLY A 610 0.19 0.51 10.43
N GLY A 611 0.39 1.76 10.87
CA GLY A 611 1.25 2.08 12.01
C GLY A 611 2.41 3.01 11.68
N LEU A 612 2.66 3.28 10.40
CA LEU A 612 3.53 4.36 9.92
C LEU A 612 2.71 5.48 9.27
N LYS A 613 3.23 6.71 9.29
CA LYS A 613 2.52 7.89 8.77
C LYS A 613 2.94 8.30 7.35
N VAL A 614 4.22 8.19 6.94
CA VAL A 614 4.78 8.40 5.57
C VAL A 614 6.15 7.71 5.47
N GLU A 615 6.74 7.53 4.26
CA GLU A 615 8.10 7.05 3.97
C GLU A 615 9.07 7.17 5.15
N SER A 616 9.22 6.06 5.87
CA SER A 616 10.03 5.99 7.08
C SER A 616 11.06 4.89 6.87
N ASN A 617 12.30 5.13 7.25
CA ASN A 617 13.28 4.04 7.36
C ASN A 617 13.15 3.37 8.73
N ILE A 618 13.61 2.12 8.83
CA ILE A 618 13.54 1.33 10.08
C ILE A 618 14.25 2.00 11.26
N TYR A 619 15.27 2.82 10.99
CA TYR A 619 16.06 3.50 12.01
C TYR A 619 15.27 4.62 12.69
N ASP A 620 14.64 5.51 11.95
CA ASP A 620 13.86 6.62 12.51
C ASP A 620 12.63 6.11 13.27
N VAL A 621 11.97 5.08 12.74
CA VAL A 621 10.86 4.39 13.43
C VAL A 621 11.34 3.81 14.75
N SER A 622 12.49 3.14 14.79
CA SER A 622 12.99 2.51 16.02
C SER A 622 13.18 3.48 17.19
N ARG A 623 13.54 4.74 16.91
CA ARG A 623 13.67 5.80 17.91
C ARG A 623 12.32 6.16 18.51
N GLU A 624 11.35 6.47 17.65
CA GLU A 624 9.99 6.81 18.09
C GLU A 624 9.36 5.67 18.89
N LEU A 625 9.61 4.42 18.49
CA LEU A 625 9.07 3.25 19.17
C LEU A 625 9.62 3.04 20.57
N HIS A 626 10.87 3.41 20.82
CA HIS A 626 11.41 3.32 22.17
C HIS A 626 10.84 4.37 23.10
N GLU A 627 10.68 5.61 22.63
CA GLU A 627 9.98 6.64 23.40
C GLU A 627 8.54 6.21 23.66
N TYR A 628 7.85 5.72 22.63
CA TYR A 628 6.53 5.11 22.74
C TYR A 628 6.49 3.99 23.79
N PHE A 629 7.49 3.10 23.83
CA PHE A 629 7.55 2.04 24.82
C PHE A 629 7.51 2.61 26.24
N TRP A 630 8.43 3.51 26.59
CA TRP A 630 8.56 4.00 27.96
C TRP A 630 7.44 4.97 28.35
N ASP A 631 7.00 5.82 27.43
CA ASP A 631 5.99 6.85 27.71
C ASP A 631 4.57 6.27 27.67
N LYS A 632 4.29 5.38 26.71
CA LYS A 632 2.92 4.96 26.37
C LYS A 632 2.66 3.49 26.62
N LEU A 633 3.62 2.58 26.46
CA LEU A 633 3.37 1.14 26.61
C LEU A 633 3.70 0.62 28.02
N TYR A 634 4.79 1.08 28.63
CA TYR A 634 5.33 0.58 29.89
C TYR A 634 4.72 1.30 31.09
N GLN A 635 4.24 0.52 32.06
CA GLN A 635 3.93 0.94 33.43
C GLN A 635 3.71 -0.30 34.30
N CYS A 636 4.24 -0.28 35.53
CA CYS A 636 4.07 -1.38 36.49
C CYS A 636 2.81 -1.25 37.33
N TYR A 637 2.25 -2.39 37.75
CA TYR A 637 1.30 -2.41 38.87
C TYR A 637 1.97 -1.88 40.16
N PRO A 638 1.21 -1.33 41.13
CA PRO A 638 1.76 -0.68 42.31
C PRO A 638 2.69 -1.56 43.16
N ASN A 639 2.52 -2.89 43.10
CA ASN A 639 3.31 -3.86 43.85
C ASN A 639 4.64 -4.24 43.16
N TYR A 640 4.87 -3.77 41.93
CA TYR A 640 6.07 -4.09 41.16
C TYR A 640 6.99 -2.88 41.10
N GLN A 641 8.28 -3.11 41.29
CA GLN A 641 9.29 -2.09 41.08
C GLN A 641 9.42 -1.83 39.59
N PRO A 642 9.24 -0.60 39.10
CA PRO A 642 9.44 -0.31 37.69
C PRO A 642 10.85 -0.69 37.25
N LEU A 643 10.95 -1.46 36.17
CA LEU A 643 12.14 -1.60 35.35
C LEU A 643 12.45 -0.21 34.80
N PHE A 644 13.25 0.55 35.51
CA PHE A 644 13.92 1.66 34.88
C PHE A 644 15.01 1.05 34.00
N SER A 645 14.96 1.37 32.70
CA SER A 645 16.12 1.18 31.84
C SER A 645 17.34 1.66 32.62
N SER A 646 18.33 0.79 32.81
CA SER A 646 19.48 1.03 33.68
C SER A 646 20.46 2.04 33.05
N CYS A 647 19.94 3.17 32.58
CA CYS A 647 20.60 4.33 32.00
C CYS A 647 19.93 5.65 32.40
N SER A 648 18.61 5.73 32.68
CA SER A 648 17.99 7.02 33.06
C SER A 648 18.41 7.49 34.46
N SER A 649 18.65 6.56 35.39
CA SER A 649 19.16 6.89 36.72
C SER A 649 20.62 7.31 36.68
N ASP A 650 21.46 6.60 35.92
CA ASP A 650 22.88 6.92 35.81
C ASP A 650 23.11 8.18 34.98
N MET A 651 22.44 8.33 33.83
CA MET A 651 22.46 9.57 33.04
C MET A 651 21.80 10.72 33.78
N GLY A 652 20.68 10.52 34.48
CA GLY A 652 20.06 11.57 35.27
C GLY A 652 20.95 12.03 36.42
N LYS A 653 21.68 11.12 37.06
CA LYS A 653 22.71 11.47 38.06
C LYS A 653 23.90 12.18 37.40
N PHE A 654 24.43 11.64 36.31
CA PHE A 654 25.54 12.24 35.57
C PHE A 654 25.20 13.64 35.07
N SER A 655 24.06 13.82 34.40
CA SER A 655 23.60 15.12 33.89
C SER A 655 23.35 16.13 35.01
N ARG A 656 22.84 15.71 36.17
CA ARG A 656 22.72 16.59 37.36
C ARG A 656 24.08 16.99 37.90
N ASP A 657 24.96 16.03 38.14
CA ASP A 657 26.31 16.29 38.66
C ASP A 657 27.13 17.14 37.67
N PHE A 658 26.98 16.90 36.37
CA PHE A 658 27.60 17.66 35.29
C PHE A 658 27.04 19.09 35.20
N ALA A 659 25.73 19.27 35.28
CA ALA A 659 25.10 20.59 35.30
C ALA A 659 25.50 21.39 36.54
N GLU A 660 25.57 20.76 37.71
CA GLU A 660 26.04 21.37 38.95
C GLU A 660 27.53 21.75 38.88
N CYS A 661 28.35 20.88 38.28
CA CYS A 661 29.76 21.15 38.00
C CYS A 661 29.94 22.38 37.11
N ILE A 662 29.16 22.49 36.03
CA ILE A 662 29.15 23.66 35.15
C ILE A 662 28.70 24.92 35.91
N LYS A 663 27.59 24.85 36.64
CA LYS A 663 26.99 25.99 37.34
C LYS A 663 27.92 26.58 38.39
N ASN A 664 28.65 25.73 39.11
CA ASN A 664 29.51 26.14 40.22
C ASN A 664 30.99 26.28 39.82
N GLY A 665 31.35 26.04 38.55
CA GLY A 665 32.73 26.13 38.06
C GLY A 665 33.68 25.07 38.64
N TYR A 666 33.16 23.89 39.02
CA TYR A 666 33.97 22.80 39.58
C TYR A 666 34.73 22.02 38.50
N SER A 667 35.73 21.24 38.93
CA SER A 667 36.48 20.37 38.01
C SER A 667 35.62 19.19 37.54
N ILE A 668 35.50 19.07 36.21
CA ILE A 668 34.77 17.99 35.54
C ILE A 668 35.38 16.61 35.84
N GLU A 669 36.67 16.56 36.18
CA GLU A 669 37.39 15.33 36.54
C GLU A 669 36.74 14.62 37.74
N LEU A 670 36.17 15.37 38.68
CA LEU A 670 35.47 14.81 39.84
C LEU A 670 34.18 14.12 39.43
N VAL A 671 33.42 14.71 38.50
CA VAL A 671 32.21 14.11 37.94
C VAL A 671 32.55 12.85 37.14
N LEU A 672 33.58 12.91 36.30
CA LEU A 672 34.02 11.76 35.51
C LEU A 672 34.56 10.63 36.38
N LYS A 673 35.28 10.93 37.46
CA LYS A 673 35.75 9.93 38.43
C LYS A 673 34.58 9.25 39.15
N LYS A 674 33.55 10.02 39.51
CA LYS A 674 32.31 9.52 40.13
C LYS A 674 31.52 8.60 39.18
N HIS A 675 31.56 8.87 37.87
CA HIS A 675 30.79 8.16 36.84
C HIS A 675 31.65 7.35 35.86
N LYS A 676 32.82 6.87 36.30
CA LYS A 676 33.79 6.15 35.44
C LYS A 676 33.20 4.93 34.73
N ASP A 677 32.21 4.28 35.33
CA ASP A 677 31.60 3.06 34.80
C ASP A 677 30.78 3.34 33.53
N LEU A 678 30.41 4.60 33.29
CA LEU A 678 29.71 5.01 32.09
C LEU A 678 30.64 5.19 30.87
N LYS A 679 31.96 5.25 31.09
CA LYS A 679 32.98 5.47 30.05
C LYS A 679 32.89 4.47 28.90
N ASN A 680 32.61 3.20 29.21
CA ASN A 680 32.49 2.11 28.22
C ASN A 680 31.07 1.52 28.16
N LYS A 681 30.12 2.12 28.88
CA LYS A 681 28.74 1.61 28.94
C LYS A 681 27.98 2.18 27.75
N GLN A 682 27.71 1.35 26.75
CA GLN A 682 26.68 1.67 25.77
C GLN A 682 25.35 1.78 26.49
N LEU A 683 24.68 2.93 26.34
CA LEU A 683 23.43 3.17 27.02
C LEU A 683 22.36 2.25 26.42
N LYS A 684 21.46 1.70 27.26
CA LYS A 684 20.25 0.97 26.85
C LYS A 684 19.21 1.95 26.29
N TYR A 685 19.61 2.63 25.25
CA TYR A 685 18.83 3.52 24.40
C TYR A 685 18.85 2.89 22.99
N PRO A 686 17.84 3.09 22.11
CA PRO A 686 17.79 2.45 20.79
C PRO A 686 19.00 2.80 19.95
N GLN A 687 19.51 4.00 20.20
CA GLN A 687 20.63 4.58 19.50
C GLN A 687 21.97 4.01 19.98
N ALA A 688 21.99 3.24 21.07
CA ALA A 688 23.19 2.72 21.73
C ALA A 688 24.25 3.80 22.01
N ASP A 689 23.81 5.05 22.17
CA ASP A 689 24.70 6.20 22.33
C ASP A 689 25.68 6.00 23.50
N SER A 690 26.93 6.37 23.26
CA SER A 690 27.84 6.71 24.36
C SER A 690 27.37 8.01 25.02
N ILE A 691 27.85 8.28 26.24
CA ILE A 691 27.55 9.57 26.91
C ILE A 691 27.87 10.75 25.99
N ILE A 692 28.99 10.70 25.28
CA ILE A 692 29.43 11.83 24.45
C ILE A 692 28.46 12.10 23.31
N LEU A 693 27.98 11.04 22.64
CA LEU A 693 27.00 11.15 21.56
C LEU A 693 25.70 11.76 22.07
N LEU A 694 25.20 11.28 23.20
CA LEU A 694 23.97 11.80 23.81
C LEU A 694 24.10 13.27 24.20
N MET A 695 25.20 13.65 24.87
CA MET A 695 25.45 15.04 25.25
C MET A 695 25.59 15.96 24.05
N MET A 696 26.28 15.51 23.00
CA MET A 696 26.42 16.27 21.76
C MET A 696 25.05 16.48 21.10
N LYS A 697 24.25 15.42 20.95
CA LYS A 697 22.88 15.50 20.40
C LYS A 697 22.01 16.47 21.19
N MET A 698 21.98 16.35 22.52
CA MET A 698 21.24 17.27 23.39
C MET A 698 21.70 18.73 23.22
N SER A 699 23.02 18.96 23.18
CA SER A 699 23.58 20.29 23.03
C SER A 699 23.19 20.92 21.67
N TYR A 700 23.30 20.16 20.58
CA TYR A 700 23.00 20.64 19.25
C TYR A 700 21.50 20.87 19.03
N GLU A 701 20.64 20.01 19.59
CA GLU A 701 19.19 20.24 19.58
C GLU A 701 18.80 21.50 20.37
N MET A 702 19.43 21.74 21.52
CA MET A 702 19.25 22.96 22.31
C MET A 702 19.67 24.21 21.52
N ARG A 703 20.81 24.15 20.80
CA ARG A 703 21.27 25.23 19.92
C ARG A 703 20.28 25.50 18.79
N ALA A 704 19.76 24.45 18.15
CA ALA A 704 18.78 24.58 17.07
C ALA A 704 17.50 25.28 17.57
N LYS A 705 16.95 24.83 18.70
CA LYS A 705 15.78 25.45 19.36
C LYS A 705 16.06 26.90 19.76
N LEU A 706 17.23 27.21 20.32
CA LEU A 706 17.60 28.58 20.68
C LEU A 706 17.59 29.50 19.44
N ASN A 707 18.13 29.03 18.31
CA ASN A 707 18.15 29.81 17.08
C ASN A 707 16.75 30.09 16.53
N SER A 708 15.79 29.16 16.68
CA SER A 708 14.39 29.40 16.30
C SER A 708 13.67 30.38 17.25
N TYR A 709 13.99 30.37 18.55
CA TYR A 709 13.31 31.22 19.55
C TYR A 709 13.97 32.59 19.78
N LYS A 710 15.17 32.83 19.22
CA LYS A 710 15.92 34.10 19.38
C LYS A 710 15.14 35.37 19.02
N GLN A 711 14.10 35.26 18.18
CA GLN A 711 13.25 36.38 17.80
C GLN A 711 12.03 36.60 18.71
N MET A 712 11.69 35.65 19.58
CA MET A 712 10.47 35.64 20.40
C MET A 712 10.73 35.76 21.91
N VAL A 713 11.99 35.67 22.34
CA VAL A 713 12.37 35.63 23.76
C VAL A 713 13.17 36.88 24.13
N GLN A 714 13.00 37.38 25.36
CA GLN A 714 13.77 38.51 25.89
C GLN A 714 15.28 38.25 25.81
N VAL A 715 16.05 39.30 25.48
CA VAL A 715 17.51 39.24 25.25
C VAL A 715 18.26 38.64 26.43
N ASP A 716 17.85 38.92 27.66
CA ASP A 716 18.51 38.42 28.88
C ASP A 716 18.38 36.90 29.03
N ILE A 717 17.19 36.36 28.78
CA ILE A 717 16.94 34.91 28.78
C ILE A 717 17.72 34.23 27.64
N ALA A 718 17.75 34.85 26.46
CA ALA A 718 18.54 34.33 25.34
C ALA A 718 20.05 34.28 25.67
N ASN A 719 20.57 35.29 26.37
CA ASN A 719 21.96 35.35 26.81
C ASN A 719 22.28 34.29 27.88
N GLU A 720 21.41 34.12 28.87
CA GLU A 720 21.58 33.08 29.90
C GLU A 720 21.61 31.67 29.28
N VAL A 721 20.66 31.35 28.39
CA VAL A 721 20.60 30.05 27.73
C VAL A 721 21.81 29.85 26.80
N SER A 722 22.29 30.90 26.13
CA SER A 722 23.52 30.86 25.32
C SER A 722 24.77 30.60 26.17
N ASN A 723 24.84 31.16 27.38
CA ASN A 723 25.94 30.91 28.32
C ASN A 723 25.94 29.46 28.81
N VAL A 724 24.77 28.92 29.18
CA VAL A 724 24.61 27.51 29.57
C VAL A 724 25.04 26.59 28.43
N PHE A 725 24.63 26.91 27.20
CA PHE A 725 25.02 26.16 26.01
C PHE A 725 26.55 26.17 25.80
N SER A 726 27.18 27.35 25.86
CA SER A 726 28.65 27.50 25.71
C SER A 726 29.41 26.69 26.75
N ALA A 727 28.94 26.71 28.00
CA ALA A 727 29.53 25.94 29.08
C ALA A 727 29.35 24.42 28.88
N MET A 728 28.20 23.98 28.36
CA MET A 728 27.96 22.57 28.01
C MET A 728 28.92 22.08 26.93
N VAL A 729 29.08 22.82 25.82
CA VAL A 729 30.02 22.44 24.75
C VAL A 729 31.47 22.43 25.25
N THR A 730 31.83 23.39 26.09
CA THR A 730 33.17 23.42 26.72
C THR A 730 33.38 22.21 27.62
N GLY A 731 32.37 21.81 28.39
CA GLY A 731 32.39 20.58 29.19
C GLY A 731 32.52 19.32 28.32
N ILE A 732 31.77 19.23 27.21
CA ILE A 732 31.87 18.13 26.24
C ILE A 732 33.31 17.98 25.70
N ARG A 733 33.94 19.09 25.29
CA ARG A 733 35.35 19.07 24.84
C ARG A 733 36.29 18.61 25.96
N LYS A 734 36.04 19.01 27.20
CA LYS A 734 36.86 18.54 28.33
C LYS A 734 36.69 17.04 28.61
N ILE A 735 35.48 16.50 28.40
CA ILE A 735 35.26 15.05 28.45
C ILE A 735 36.06 14.35 27.36
N ILE A 736 36.06 14.86 26.12
CA ILE A 736 36.84 14.30 25.00
C ILE A 736 38.33 14.26 25.33
N GLU A 737 38.88 15.33 25.91
CA GLU A 737 40.28 15.37 26.34
C GLU A 737 40.61 14.34 27.43
N LEU A 738 39.69 14.14 28.39
CA LEU A 738 39.92 13.27 29.55
C LEU A 738 39.61 11.80 29.25
N TRP A 739 38.67 11.53 28.35
CA TRP A 739 38.24 10.20 27.91
C TRP A 739 38.39 10.06 26.37
N PRO A 740 39.61 10.09 25.82
CA PRO A 740 39.82 10.06 24.37
C PRO A 740 39.36 8.75 23.70
N GLU A 741 39.18 7.66 24.44
CA GLU A 741 38.77 6.37 23.85
C GLU A 741 37.30 6.32 23.43
N ILE A 742 36.46 7.28 23.84
CA ILE A 742 35.03 7.29 23.51
C ILE A 742 34.71 7.92 22.14
N VAL A 743 35.71 8.51 21.48
CA VAL A 743 35.52 9.38 20.30
C VAL A 743 35.16 8.63 19.02
N ASN A 744 35.38 7.31 18.99
CA ASN A 744 35.03 6.42 17.87
C ASN A 744 33.82 5.53 18.17
N ILE A 745 33.21 5.66 19.35
CA ILE A 745 31.98 4.92 19.66
C ILE A 745 30.88 5.50 18.78
N THR A 746 30.25 4.64 17.99
CA THR A 746 29.18 5.02 17.09
C THR A 746 27.82 4.86 17.74
N ASP A 747 26.85 5.63 17.24
CA ASP A 747 25.44 5.33 17.50
C ASP A 747 24.91 4.21 16.59
N PHE A 748 23.61 3.95 16.66
CA PHE A 748 22.89 2.97 15.84
C PHE A 748 22.90 3.25 14.33
N LYS A 749 23.09 4.51 13.92
CA LYS A 749 23.28 4.90 12.52
C LYS A 749 24.76 4.79 12.13
N LEU A 750 25.60 4.17 12.97
CA LEU A 750 27.05 4.16 12.85
C LEU A 750 27.66 5.57 12.83
N GLN A 751 26.95 6.59 13.32
CA GLN A 751 27.45 7.95 13.35
C GLN A 751 28.45 8.13 14.48
N THR A 752 29.61 8.70 14.17
CA THR A 752 30.63 9.04 15.16
C THR A 752 30.40 10.44 15.75
N PRO A 753 30.92 10.73 16.95
CA PRO A 753 31.03 12.09 17.48
C PRO A 753 31.60 13.09 16.45
N LEU A 754 32.59 12.66 15.66
CA LEU A 754 33.24 13.50 14.66
C LEU A 754 32.28 13.89 13.53
N MET A 755 31.45 12.96 13.05
CA MET A 755 30.39 13.25 12.07
C MET A 755 29.36 14.24 12.62
N LEU A 756 28.92 14.06 13.88
CA LEU A 756 27.95 14.96 14.51
C LEU A 756 28.50 16.39 14.65
N ALA A 757 29.75 16.53 15.09
CA ALA A 757 30.40 17.85 15.20
C ALA A 757 30.56 18.52 13.83
N ALA A 758 30.98 17.76 12.80
CA ALA A 758 31.12 18.24 11.43
C ALA A 758 29.77 18.70 10.85
N ASN A 759 28.70 17.92 11.04
CA ASN A 759 27.36 18.25 10.56
C ASN A 759 26.79 19.51 11.23
N ASN A 760 27.14 19.76 12.50
CA ASN A 760 26.67 20.91 13.28
C ASN A 760 27.59 22.14 13.20
N ARG A 761 28.55 22.15 12.26
CA ARG A 761 29.53 23.23 12.05
C ARG A 761 30.37 23.56 13.30
N ASP A 762 30.56 22.59 14.20
CA ASP A 762 31.29 22.76 15.45
C ASP A 762 32.77 22.41 15.27
N HIS A 763 33.47 23.24 14.50
CA HIS A 763 34.86 22.98 14.10
C HIS A 763 35.83 22.89 15.30
N GLN A 764 35.51 23.52 16.45
CA GLN A 764 36.31 23.42 17.67
C GLN A 764 36.21 22.02 18.29
N THR A 765 35.01 21.43 18.29
CA THR A 765 34.82 20.06 18.77
C THR A 765 35.37 19.05 17.75
N VAL A 766 35.29 19.33 16.44
CA VAL A 766 36.01 18.56 15.40
C VAL A 766 37.51 18.52 15.68
N GLU A 767 38.14 19.67 15.95
CA GLU A 767 39.57 19.74 16.28
C GLU A 767 39.89 18.94 17.55
N ALA A 768 39.08 19.07 18.60
CA ALA A 768 39.28 18.33 19.85
C ALA A 768 39.17 16.81 19.66
N LEU A 769 38.18 16.35 18.87
CA LEU A 769 37.99 14.93 18.55
C LEU A 769 39.16 14.38 17.74
N LEU A 770 39.63 15.11 16.72
CA LEU A 770 40.79 14.71 15.91
C LEU A 770 42.08 14.64 16.73
N LYS A 771 42.31 15.61 17.63
CA LYS A 771 43.43 15.56 18.60
C LYS A 771 43.35 14.38 19.57
N ALA A 772 42.13 13.89 19.84
CA ALA A 772 41.88 12.69 20.63
C ALA A 772 41.88 11.39 19.79
N ASN A 773 42.40 11.41 18.56
CA ASN A 773 42.48 10.28 17.63
C ASN A 773 41.11 9.73 17.17
N ALA A 774 40.12 10.61 16.97
CA ALA A 774 38.92 10.23 16.24
C ALA A 774 39.25 9.84 14.80
N ASP A 775 38.75 8.69 14.34
CA ASP A 775 38.96 8.18 12.99
C ASP A 775 38.01 8.89 12.01
N PRO A 776 38.52 9.71 11.08
CA PRO A 776 37.69 10.42 10.11
C PRO A 776 37.13 9.53 9.00
N ASN A 777 37.58 8.28 8.89
CA ASN A 777 37.25 7.34 7.81
C ASN A 777 36.08 6.41 8.15
N LEU A 778 35.64 6.37 9.42
CA LEU A 778 34.45 5.61 9.79
C LEU A 778 33.27 6.10 8.96
N GLN A 779 32.40 5.17 8.55
CA GLN A 779 31.24 5.44 7.72
C GLN A 779 29.96 5.19 8.52
N ASP A 780 28.99 6.09 8.37
CA ASP A 780 27.65 5.87 8.87
C ASP A 780 26.94 4.76 8.06
N PHE A 781 25.71 4.39 8.44
CA PHE A 781 24.98 3.32 7.76
C PHE A 781 24.74 3.59 6.27
N THR A 782 24.76 4.86 5.85
CA THR A 782 24.65 5.29 4.45
C THR A 782 26.01 5.45 3.75
N GLY A 783 27.10 4.97 4.36
CA GLY A 783 28.45 5.11 3.81
C GLY A 783 29.06 6.52 3.98
N ARG A 784 28.40 7.46 4.67
CA ARG A 784 28.93 8.83 4.78
C ARG A 784 30.00 8.94 5.86
N THR A 785 31.06 9.67 5.56
CA THR A 785 32.16 9.99 6.50
C THR A 785 31.98 11.36 7.15
N ALA A 786 32.86 11.72 8.10
CA ALA A 786 32.88 13.07 8.68
C ALA A 786 33.14 14.17 7.62
N LEU A 787 33.87 13.85 6.55
CA LEU A 787 34.11 14.78 5.45
C LEU A 787 32.83 15.06 4.64
N HIS A 788 32.01 14.03 4.39
CA HIS A 788 30.68 14.21 3.80
C HIS A 788 29.80 15.11 4.66
N ALA A 789 29.80 14.90 5.99
CA ALA A 789 29.05 15.72 6.92
C ALA A 789 29.51 17.20 6.93
N ALA A 790 30.82 17.45 6.80
CA ALA A 790 31.36 18.81 6.69
C ALA A 790 30.98 19.50 5.37
N ALA A 791 30.99 18.77 4.25
CA ALA A 791 30.55 19.25 2.95
C ALA A 791 29.05 19.56 2.95
N ALA A 792 28.23 18.62 3.43
CA ALA A 792 26.78 18.76 3.57
C ALA A 792 26.38 19.94 4.46
N SER A 793 27.14 20.19 5.52
CA SER A 793 26.88 21.30 6.44
C SER A 793 27.47 22.62 5.97
N ARG A 794 28.23 22.66 4.87
CA ARG A 794 28.96 23.85 4.40
C ARG A 794 29.93 24.44 5.44
N CYS A 795 30.69 23.57 6.11
CA CYS A 795 31.66 23.98 7.12
C CYS A 795 33.11 23.83 6.63
N LEU A 796 33.60 24.85 5.93
CA LEU A 796 34.97 24.87 5.39
C LEU A 796 36.05 24.54 6.42
N LYS A 797 35.93 25.09 7.65
CA LYS A 797 36.90 24.84 8.73
C LYS A 797 36.91 23.36 9.16
N SER A 798 35.74 22.73 9.28
CA SER A 798 35.69 21.30 9.62
C SER A 798 36.26 20.45 8.49
N ALA A 799 35.93 20.76 7.23
CA ALA A 799 36.48 20.06 6.07
C ALA A 799 38.02 20.16 6.03
N TYR A 800 38.55 21.38 6.23
CA TYR A 800 39.99 21.62 6.32
C TYR A 800 40.64 20.79 7.43
N LEU A 801 40.13 20.87 8.66
CA LEU A 801 40.68 20.13 9.80
C LEU A 801 40.69 18.61 9.58
N ILE A 802 39.62 18.07 9.00
CA ILE A 802 39.48 16.63 8.70
C ILE A 802 40.49 16.20 7.63
N LEU A 803 40.68 17.01 6.57
CA LEU A 803 41.67 16.74 5.51
C LEU A 803 43.11 16.81 6.05
N GLU A 804 43.42 17.80 6.87
CA GLU A 804 44.76 17.96 7.47
C GLU A 804 45.13 16.80 8.40
N HIS A 805 44.16 16.18 9.08
CA HIS A 805 44.38 14.99 9.91
C HIS A 805 44.43 13.68 9.12
N GLY A 806 44.52 13.74 7.78
CA GLY A 806 44.85 12.59 6.94
C GLY A 806 43.69 11.64 6.64
N CYS A 807 42.49 12.16 6.42
CA CYS A 807 41.36 11.33 5.98
C CYS A 807 41.51 10.78 4.55
N ASP A 808 40.87 9.65 4.29
CA ASP A 808 40.62 9.11 2.97
C ASP A 808 39.36 9.76 2.37
N ALA A 809 39.58 10.76 1.53
CA ALA A 809 38.50 11.48 0.85
C ALA A 809 37.87 10.67 -0.29
N THR A 810 38.43 9.52 -0.66
CA THR A 810 37.94 8.68 -1.77
C THR A 810 36.78 7.76 -1.37
N LEU A 811 36.48 7.66 -0.07
CA LEU A 811 35.35 6.91 0.44
C LEU A 811 34.03 7.48 -0.10
N ILE A 812 33.12 6.57 -0.44
CA ILE A 812 31.83 6.86 -1.09
C ILE A 812 30.65 6.47 -0.20
N ASN A 813 29.54 7.22 -0.32
CA ASN A 813 28.27 6.88 0.31
C ASN A 813 27.50 5.79 -0.47
N GLU A 814 26.30 5.41 -0.02
CA GLU A 814 25.43 4.43 -0.69
C GLU A 814 25.03 4.82 -2.12
N GLU A 815 25.03 6.12 -2.45
CA GLU A 815 24.79 6.63 -3.80
C GLU A 815 26.07 6.61 -4.67
N GLY A 816 27.17 6.06 -4.16
CA GLY A 816 28.50 6.09 -4.78
C GLY A 816 29.17 7.46 -4.74
N GLU A 817 28.57 8.45 -4.06
CA GLU A 817 29.08 9.81 -4.04
C GLU A 817 30.24 9.97 -3.05
N THR A 818 31.30 10.65 -3.48
CA THR A 818 32.34 11.18 -2.59
C THR A 818 31.90 12.48 -1.90
N ALA A 819 32.66 12.97 -0.92
CA ALA A 819 32.43 14.29 -0.33
C ALA A 819 32.48 15.47 -1.34
N LEU A 820 33.18 15.33 -2.48
CA LEU A 820 33.20 16.34 -3.55
C LEU A 820 31.85 16.44 -4.27
N HIS A 821 31.25 15.31 -4.66
CA HIS A 821 29.87 15.25 -5.18
C HIS A 821 28.87 15.91 -4.22
N THR A 822 28.96 15.59 -2.92
CA THR A 822 28.13 16.24 -1.89
C THR A 822 28.35 17.75 -1.82
N ALA A 823 29.60 18.23 -1.89
CA ALA A 823 29.92 19.65 -1.88
C ALA A 823 29.36 20.38 -3.12
N ILE A 824 29.40 19.74 -4.29
CA ILE A 824 28.82 20.24 -5.54
C ILE A 824 27.31 20.34 -5.41
N ARG A 825 26.61 19.28 -4.99
CA ARG A 825 25.15 19.33 -4.72
C ARG A 825 24.76 20.40 -3.71
N MET A 826 25.68 20.71 -2.80
CA MET A 826 25.47 21.75 -1.81
C MET A 826 25.92 23.13 -2.29
N GLY A 827 26.54 23.26 -3.46
CA GLY A 827 26.89 24.54 -4.03
C GLY A 827 27.92 25.32 -3.20
N ASP A 828 28.77 24.64 -2.41
CA ASP A 828 29.75 25.27 -1.53
C ASP A 828 31.11 25.40 -2.21
N LEU A 829 31.24 26.46 -3.02
CA LEU A 829 32.44 26.76 -3.82
C LEU A 829 33.75 26.68 -3.01
N PRO A 830 33.89 27.32 -1.83
CA PRO A 830 35.10 27.18 -1.01
C PRO A 830 35.48 25.74 -0.63
N ILE A 831 34.50 24.87 -0.33
CA ILE A 831 34.79 23.46 0.01
C ILE A 831 35.19 22.68 -1.24
N ILE A 832 34.56 22.97 -2.38
CA ILE A 832 34.89 22.35 -3.67
C ILE A 832 36.34 22.66 -4.04
N GLU A 833 36.73 23.94 -3.99
CA GLU A 833 38.10 24.38 -4.24
C GLU A 833 39.09 23.69 -3.28
N LEU A 834 38.78 23.66 -1.99
CA LEU A 834 39.62 22.99 -0.99
C LEU A 834 39.79 21.49 -1.27
N LEU A 835 38.72 20.79 -1.62
CA LEU A 835 38.75 19.35 -1.91
C LEU A 835 39.56 19.05 -3.17
N ILE A 836 39.41 19.87 -4.22
CA ILE A 836 40.17 19.74 -5.47
C ILE A 836 41.66 20.03 -5.22
N GLU A 837 41.98 21.10 -4.48
CA GLU A 837 43.35 21.49 -4.15
C GLU A 837 44.06 20.39 -3.34
N LYS A 838 43.41 19.89 -2.28
CA LYS A 838 44.02 18.91 -1.36
C LYS A 838 43.98 17.48 -1.90
N LYS A 839 42.99 17.12 -2.71
CA LYS A 839 42.71 15.76 -3.18
C LYS A 839 42.22 15.77 -4.65
N PRO A 840 43.09 16.12 -5.62
CA PRO A 840 42.70 16.22 -7.04
C PRO A 840 42.22 14.90 -7.65
N GLY A 841 42.57 13.74 -7.04
CA GLY A 841 42.10 12.43 -7.48
C GLY A 841 40.57 12.24 -7.41
N LEU A 842 39.86 13.04 -6.61
CA LEU A 842 38.40 12.97 -6.49
C LEU A 842 37.67 13.31 -7.79
N LEU A 843 38.30 14.08 -8.68
CA LEU A 843 37.73 14.49 -9.97
C LEU A 843 37.39 13.31 -10.90
N LYS A 844 37.96 12.14 -10.64
CA LYS A 844 37.83 10.94 -11.50
C LYS A 844 36.93 9.85 -10.91
N ILE A 845 36.41 10.04 -9.70
CA ILE A 845 35.55 9.04 -9.06
C ILE A 845 34.13 9.21 -9.59
N GLU A 846 33.53 8.11 -10.02
CA GLU A 846 32.15 8.07 -10.52
C GLU A 846 31.21 7.71 -9.37
N ASP A 847 30.02 8.32 -9.36
CA ASP A 847 28.92 7.90 -8.49
C ASP A 847 28.26 6.59 -8.98
N SER A 848 27.24 6.11 -8.27
CA SER A 848 26.51 4.88 -8.64
C SER A 848 25.83 4.94 -10.02
N LYS A 849 25.64 6.14 -10.58
CA LYS A 849 25.07 6.39 -11.92
C LYS A 849 26.15 6.57 -12.99
N GLY A 850 27.43 6.44 -12.63
CA GLY A 850 28.56 6.67 -13.54
C GLY A 850 28.86 8.16 -13.78
N ILE A 851 28.34 9.06 -12.94
CA ILE A 851 28.53 10.51 -13.08
C ILE A 851 29.77 10.93 -12.29
N ILE A 852 30.66 11.68 -12.93
CA ILE A 852 31.83 12.31 -12.26
C ILE A 852 31.50 13.73 -11.76
N PRO A 853 32.29 14.30 -10.82
CA PRO A 853 32.02 15.62 -10.24
C PRO A 853 31.80 16.76 -11.25
N GLU A 854 32.62 16.82 -12.31
CA GLU A 854 32.49 17.83 -13.36
C GLU A 854 31.16 17.70 -14.12
N GLN A 855 30.74 16.48 -14.42
CA GLN A 855 29.48 16.21 -15.11
C GLN A 855 28.28 16.60 -14.24
N LEU A 856 28.32 16.29 -12.95
CA LEU A 856 27.30 16.70 -11.98
C LEU A 856 27.21 18.24 -11.88
N ALA A 857 28.36 18.93 -11.78
CA ALA A 857 28.40 20.40 -11.78
C ALA A 857 27.81 20.99 -13.07
N ARG A 858 28.11 20.39 -14.22
CA ARG A 858 27.57 20.78 -15.53
C ARG A 858 26.07 20.55 -15.63
N GLU A 859 25.58 19.40 -15.16
CA GLU A 859 24.16 19.06 -15.16
C GLU A 859 23.36 20.11 -14.37
N ILE A 860 23.78 20.40 -13.13
CA ILE A 860 23.08 21.36 -12.28
C ILE A 860 23.23 22.80 -12.80
N GLY A 861 24.41 23.19 -13.27
CA GLY A 861 24.71 24.56 -13.69
C GLY A 861 24.14 24.97 -15.05
N ASN A 862 23.90 24.02 -15.96
CA ASN A 862 23.40 24.30 -17.30
C ASN A 862 21.94 23.90 -17.52
N ASN A 863 21.35 23.07 -16.66
CA ASN A 863 19.96 22.62 -16.79
C ASN A 863 19.07 23.26 -15.70
N PRO A 864 18.22 24.25 -16.05
CA PRO A 864 17.29 24.86 -15.10
C PRO A 864 16.35 23.87 -14.41
N LEU A 865 15.92 22.81 -15.12
CA LEU A 865 15.05 21.78 -14.54
C LEU A 865 15.78 20.96 -13.49
N ALA A 866 17.04 20.58 -13.73
CA ALA A 866 17.86 19.85 -12.76
C ALA A 866 18.11 20.71 -11.51
N TYR A 867 18.37 22.01 -11.68
CA TYR A 867 18.46 22.96 -10.58
C TYR A 867 17.14 23.07 -9.81
N ASP A 868 15.99 23.15 -10.49
CA ASP A 868 14.68 23.25 -9.82
C ASP A 868 14.33 21.97 -9.04
N VAL A 869 14.65 20.79 -9.59
CA VAL A 869 14.51 19.50 -8.89
C VAL A 869 15.38 19.48 -7.63
N LEU A 870 16.66 19.82 -7.75
CA LEU A 870 17.58 19.87 -6.61
C LEU A 870 17.13 20.91 -5.57
N LYS A 871 16.70 22.09 -6.02
CA LYS A 871 16.18 23.17 -5.17
C LYS A 871 14.97 22.69 -4.37
N ASN A 872 14.01 22.03 -5.01
CA ASN A 872 12.82 21.50 -4.35
C ASN A 872 13.19 20.43 -3.33
N PHE A 873 14.11 19.53 -3.66
CA PHE A 873 14.66 18.54 -2.74
C PHE A 873 15.35 19.17 -1.52
N LEU A 874 16.18 20.20 -1.73
CA LEU A 874 16.82 20.91 -0.62
C LEU A 874 15.81 21.66 0.25
N LEU A 875 14.74 22.21 -0.32
CA LEU A 875 13.64 22.84 0.42
C LEU A 875 12.89 21.82 1.29
N SER A 876 12.55 20.65 0.74
CA SER A 876 11.85 19.60 1.51
C SER A 876 12.69 19.10 2.68
N GLU A 877 14.02 19.08 2.53
CA GLU A 877 14.98 18.74 3.58
C GLU A 877 15.31 19.91 4.53
N GLY A 878 14.67 21.08 4.37
CA GLY A 878 14.92 22.27 5.21
C GLY A 878 16.35 22.84 5.07
N ARG A 879 17.04 22.57 3.96
CA ARG A 879 18.42 22.99 3.71
C ARG A 879 18.49 24.36 3.04
N SER A 880 19.61 25.04 3.25
CA SER A 880 19.87 26.34 2.60
C SER A 880 20.26 26.18 1.13
N ILE A 881 19.76 27.05 0.27
CA ILE A 881 19.91 26.95 -1.20
C ILE A 881 20.85 28.04 -1.69
N VAL A 882 21.66 27.74 -2.69
CA VAL A 882 22.45 28.74 -3.43
C VAL A 882 21.79 29.05 -4.76
N THR A 883 22.08 30.22 -5.33
CA THR A 883 21.51 30.61 -6.62
C THR A 883 22.02 29.71 -7.75
N HIS A 884 21.23 29.60 -8.83
CA HIS A 884 21.66 28.90 -10.04
C HIS A 884 22.97 29.50 -10.62
N GLU A 885 23.18 30.82 -10.46
CA GLU A 885 24.44 31.48 -10.80
C GLU A 885 25.64 30.94 -10.01
N THR A 886 25.47 30.55 -8.74
CA THR A 886 26.54 29.93 -7.96
C THR A 886 26.94 28.58 -8.57
N TYR A 887 25.99 27.78 -9.05
CA TYR A 887 26.30 26.51 -9.74
C TYR A 887 27.02 26.74 -11.08
N LYS A 888 26.69 27.81 -11.80
CA LYS A 888 27.45 28.21 -12.99
C LYS A 888 28.89 28.58 -12.66
N LYS A 889 29.13 29.27 -11.55
CA LYS A 889 30.50 29.57 -11.07
C LYS A 889 31.25 28.32 -10.63
N ILE A 890 30.56 27.34 -10.04
CA ILE A 890 31.17 26.05 -9.68
C ILE A 890 31.67 25.32 -10.93
N LEU A 891 30.96 25.43 -12.05
CA LEU A 891 31.42 24.86 -13.31
C LEU A 891 32.73 25.49 -13.80
N GLU A 892 33.01 26.76 -13.46
CA GLU A 892 34.27 27.44 -13.84
C GLU A 892 35.50 26.92 -13.06
N VAL A 893 35.30 26.10 -12.01
CA VAL A 893 36.38 25.49 -11.22
C VAL A 893 36.96 24.25 -11.89
N PHE A 894 36.18 23.59 -12.76
CA PHE A 894 36.59 22.41 -13.53
C PHE A 894 37.09 22.84 -14.91
#